data_AF-M4DBF2-F1
#
_entry.id   AF-M4DBF2-F1
#
_cell.length_a   1.000
_cell.length_b   1.000
_cell.length_c   1.000
_cell.angle_alpha   90.00
_cell.angle_beta   90.00
_cell.angle_gamma   90.00
#
_symmetry.space_group_name_H-M   'P 1'
#
loop_
_entity.id
_entity.type
_entity.pdbx_description
1 polymer ?
#
loop_
_entity_poly.entity_id
_entity_poly.type
_entity_poly.pdbx_seq_one_letter_code
_entity_poly.pdbx_strand_id
1 'polypeptide(L)'
;MAREKIRIKKIDNLTARQVTFSKRRRGIIKKANELSILCDADVALIIFSATGKLFEFSSSSMRDILGRYNLHASNINKMMGPPSPYHQLDNCNLSRLSKEVEDKTKQLRQMRGGDLEGLNLEELQRLEKSLESGLSRVSEKKGECVMSQISSLEKRGSELVDENRRLREQLVTLEMAKTMALKEAVETESATTNVSSYDSAAPIEDDFSDTSLKLGKRLKTPEIEHTCVCVYLHLRFAYKYQLLCLHTLRFGSIFPPILSPEFRIKLLDVIVESILQMKQLQSLNHSQRIALAGVLVLLFPIFSPNLFRPLGRASPSLFSEWNAPRPRHLRLLEGALHRQISIRQQVELWSPLPDQSWKPCTQSFTGSPLPEKSQGFLQVFLDGGLNQQRMGICDAVAVAKILNVTLVIPRLEVNPVWQDSSSFADIFDVDHFITVLKDEVRIVRELPTQYAWSTRDYYATGIRATRIKTAPTHASAEWYVENVLPVIQSYGIAAVAPFSHRLAFDNVPESIQRLRCKVNFEALNFVPRIRELGDAVVHRLRNPPSSSITSGATDPTERVNTIAKSGAGKFVVLHLRFDKDMAAHSGCDFGGGKAEKLALAKYRQVIWQGRVLNSQFTDEELRNKGRCPLTPEEIGLLLSALGFTNNTRLYLASHQVYGGEARISTLRKLFPVLENKKSLASAEELAEVEGKASLMAAVDYYVSMKSDIFISASPGNMHNALLAHRAYLNLKTINPNMILLGQVLVNKSLGWSEFEGAVVNGHKNRQGQLRLRKQKQSIYTYPAPDCMCKAA
;
A
#
# COMPACT_ATOMS: atom_id res chain seq x y z
N MET A 1 18.09 -28.34 30.01
CA MET A 1 16.68 -28.81 30.09
C MET A 1 15.89 -28.18 28.96
N ALA A 2 15.37 -28.97 28.02
CA ALA A 2 14.59 -28.46 26.89
C ALA A 2 13.17 -28.05 27.33
N ARG A 3 12.58 -27.02 26.70
CA ARG A 3 11.16 -26.68 26.86
C ARG A 3 10.31 -27.54 25.92
N GLU A 4 9.78 -28.65 26.43
CA GLU A 4 8.80 -29.43 25.68
C GLU A 4 7.46 -28.69 25.53
N LYS A 5 6.85 -28.84 24.35
CA LYS A 5 5.55 -28.24 24.02
C LYS A 5 4.41 -29.13 24.53
N ILE A 6 3.90 -28.81 25.72
CA ILE A 6 2.76 -29.52 26.33
C ILE A 6 1.51 -29.40 25.43
N ARG A 7 0.91 -30.54 25.04
CA ARG A 7 -0.36 -30.59 24.29
C ARG A 7 -1.49 -29.93 25.10
N ILE A 8 -2.41 -29.23 24.43
CA ILE A 8 -3.57 -28.60 25.09
C ILE A 8 -4.64 -29.68 25.36
N LYS A 9 -4.45 -30.41 26.46
CA LYS A 9 -5.42 -31.34 27.07
C LYS A 9 -5.34 -31.28 28.59
N LYS A 10 -6.30 -31.88 29.30
CA LYS A 10 -6.22 -32.08 30.76
C LYS A 10 -4.96 -32.89 31.10
N ILE A 11 -4.25 -32.49 32.14
CA ILE A 11 -3.07 -33.23 32.64
C ILE A 11 -3.58 -34.28 33.62
N ASP A 12 -3.31 -35.54 33.33
CA ASP A 12 -3.87 -36.67 34.07
C ASP A 12 -3.17 -36.85 35.44
N ASN A 13 -1.82 -36.81 35.44
CA ASN A 13 -1.00 -36.85 36.65
C ASN A 13 -1.25 -35.65 37.58
N LEU A 14 -1.65 -35.92 38.83
CA LEU A 14 -2.02 -34.93 39.84
C LEU A 14 -0.89 -33.95 40.18
N THR A 15 0.31 -34.45 40.44
CA THR A 15 1.49 -33.65 40.82
C THR A 15 1.93 -32.72 39.67
N ALA A 16 2.02 -33.26 38.45
CA ALA A 16 2.33 -32.48 37.25
C ALA A 16 1.25 -31.43 36.96
N ARG A 17 -0.03 -31.75 37.19
CA ARG A 17 -1.16 -30.82 37.07
C ARG A 17 -1.02 -29.67 38.09
N GLN A 18 -0.70 -29.97 39.34
CA GLN A 18 -0.56 -28.96 40.41
C GLN A 18 0.65 -28.03 40.21
N VAL A 19 1.80 -28.58 39.79
CA VAL A 19 2.98 -27.78 39.43
C VAL A 19 2.71 -26.91 38.21
N THR A 20 2.02 -27.45 37.19
CA THR A 20 1.67 -26.69 35.98
C THR A 20 0.65 -25.60 36.27
N PHE A 21 -0.35 -25.87 37.10
CA PHE A 21 -1.32 -24.87 37.59
C PHE A 21 -0.57 -23.72 38.29
N SER A 22 0.31 -24.04 39.24
CA SER A 22 1.07 -23.03 40.00
C SER A 22 1.95 -22.15 39.10
N LYS A 23 2.60 -22.72 38.07
CA LYS A 23 3.40 -21.99 37.09
C LYS A 23 2.53 -21.16 36.13
N ARG A 24 1.47 -21.73 35.55
CA ARG A 24 0.59 -21.04 34.60
C ARG A 24 -0.23 -19.93 35.27
N ARG A 25 -0.76 -20.16 36.48
CA ARG A 25 -1.45 -19.15 37.31
C ARG A 25 -0.57 -17.91 37.53
N ARG A 26 0.69 -18.10 37.90
CA ARG A 26 1.64 -16.99 38.06
C ARG A 26 1.92 -16.27 36.73
N GLY A 27 2.03 -17.02 35.63
CA GLY A 27 2.21 -16.46 34.29
C GLY A 27 1.03 -15.63 33.78
N ILE A 28 -0.21 -16.08 33.99
CA ILE A 28 -1.41 -15.34 33.57
C ILE A 28 -1.64 -14.09 34.42
N ILE A 29 -1.39 -14.14 35.75
CA ILE A 29 -1.42 -12.96 36.62
C ILE A 29 -0.37 -11.93 36.14
N LYS A 30 0.85 -12.37 35.83
CA LYS A 30 1.88 -11.46 35.28
C LYS A 30 1.42 -10.82 33.96
N LYS A 31 0.78 -11.58 33.07
CA LYS A 31 0.26 -11.06 31.79
C LYS A 31 -0.94 -10.12 31.95
N ALA A 32 -1.82 -10.37 32.92
CA ALA A 32 -2.91 -9.45 33.28
C ALA A 32 -2.36 -8.12 33.80
N ASN A 33 -1.34 -8.16 34.66
CA ASN A 33 -0.64 -6.98 35.17
C ASN A 33 0.12 -6.22 34.06
N GLU A 34 0.87 -6.92 33.21
CA GLU A 34 1.54 -6.32 32.04
C GLU A 34 0.52 -5.66 31.10
N LEU A 35 -0.63 -6.29 30.83
CA LEU A 35 -1.70 -5.70 30.00
C LEU A 35 -2.29 -4.44 30.62
N SER A 36 -2.57 -4.46 31.93
CA SER A 36 -3.11 -3.32 32.64
C SER A 36 -2.17 -2.10 32.56
N ILE A 37 -0.88 -2.31 32.87
CA ILE A 37 0.13 -1.23 32.86
C ILE A 37 0.42 -0.73 31.44
N LEU A 38 0.54 -1.61 30.45
CA LEU A 38 0.93 -1.23 29.08
C LEU A 38 -0.21 -0.63 28.25
N CYS A 39 -1.47 -0.79 28.68
CA CYS A 39 -2.65 -0.39 27.89
C CYS A 39 -3.69 0.41 28.69
N ASP A 40 -3.37 0.82 29.92
CA ASP A 40 -4.27 1.51 30.87
C ASP A 40 -5.63 0.80 31.00
N ALA A 41 -5.56 -0.53 31.15
CA ALA A 41 -6.73 -1.40 31.10
C ALA A 41 -7.09 -1.90 32.50
N ASP A 42 -8.39 -1.82 32.85
CA ASP A 42 -8.92 -2.49 34.03
C ASP A 42 -9.07 -3.99 33.77
N VAL A 43 -8.38 -4.81 34.57
CA VAL A 43 -8.33 -6.27 34.42
C VAL A 43 -8.62 -6.92 35.76
N ALA A 44 -9.66 -7.75 35.80
CA ALA A 44 -9.96 -8.67 36.90
C ALA A 44 -9.77 -10.12 36.45
N LEU A 45 -9.21 -10.96 37.32
CA LEU A 45 -8.96 -12.37 37.07
C LEU A 45 -9.31 -13.17 38.33
N ILE A 46 -10.23 -14.11 38.18
CA ILE A 46 -10.73 -15.00 39.24
C ILE A 46 -10.45 -16.44 38.82
N ILE A 47 -9.75 -17.20 39.67
CA ILE A 47 -9.32 -18.58 39.40
C ILE A 47 -9.63 -19.46 40.61
N PHE A 48 -10.53 -20.43 40.43
CA PHE A 48 -10.70 -21.53 41.38
C PHE A 48 -9.76 -22.68 41.00
N SER A 49 -9.04 -23.25 41.97
CA SER A 49 -8.30 -24.50 41.77
C SER A 49 -9.25 -25.70 41.67
N ALA A 50 -8.72 -26.85 41.24
CA ALA A 50 -9.43 -28.12 41.33
C ALA A 50 -9.76 -28.58 42.78
N THR A 51 -9.28 -27.85 43.79
CA THR A 51 -9.58 -28.04 45.21
C THR A 51 -10.50 -26.94 45.76
N GLY A 52 -11.17 -26.18 44.89
CA GLY A 52 -12.06 -25.07 45.26
C GLY A 52 -11.36 -23.81 45.79
N LYS A 53 -10.02 -23.77 45.88
CA LYS A 53 -9.30 -22.63 46.43
C LYS A 53 -9.28 -21.46 45.44
N LEU A 54 -9.83 -20.33 45.85
CA LEU A 54 -9.81 -19.07 45.13
C LEU A 54 -8.39 -18.48 45.05
N PHE A 55 -8.05 -17.96 43.88
CA PHE A 55 -6.92 -17.08 43.62
C PHE A 55 -7.41 -15.95 42.71
N GLU A 56 -7.08 -14.72 43.06
CA GLU A 56 -7.57 -13.55 42.35
C GLU A 56 -6.47 -12.52 42.08
N PHE A 57 -6.75 -11.63 41.13
CA PHE A 57 -5.96 -10.46 40.78
C PHE A 57 -6.90 -9.38 40.22
N SER A 58 -6.72 -8.14 40.66
CA SER A 58 -7.30 -6.95 40.03
C SER A 58 -6.21 -5.90 39.80
N SER A 59 -6.28 -5.19 38.67
CA SER A 59 -5.46 -4.00 38.39
C SER A 59 -5.72 -2.86 39.37
N SER A 60 -7.00 -2.69 39.71
CA SER A 60 -7.52 -1.70 40.64
C SER A 60 -8.33 -2.46 41.72
N SER A 61 -9.60 -2.14 41.89
CA SER A 61 -10.50 -2.76 42.86
C SER A 61 -11.33 -3.86 42.22
N MET A 62 -11.20 -5.11 42.71
CA MET A 62 -12.02 -6.25 42.26
C MET A 62 -13.52 -5.94 42.36
N ARG A 63 -13.95 -5.33 43.48
CA ARG A 63 -15.35 -4.94 43.71
C ARG A 63 -15.87 -3.98 42.65
N ASP A 64 -15.06 -3.02 42.23
CA ASP A 64 -15.51 -1.93 41.35
C ASP A 64 -15.43 -2.34 39.87
N ILE A 65 -14.55 -3.28 39.51
CA ILE A 65 -14.56 -3.97 38.21
C ILE A 65 -15.79 -4.90 38.11
N LEU A 66 -16.06 -5.72 39.15
CA LEU A 66 -17.26 -6.57 39.19
C LEU A 66 -18.56 -5.75 39.23
N GLY A 67 -18.57 -4.60 39.91
CA GLY A 67 -19.69 -3.65 39.89
C GLY A 67 -20.00 -3.14 38.48
N ARG A 68 -18.98 -2.70 37.73
CA ARG A 68 -19.12 -2.32 36.31
C ARG A 68 -19.59 -3.47 35.43
N TYR A 69 -19.06 -4.69 35.63
CA TYR A 69 -19.53 -5.88 34.92
C TYR A 69 -21.00 -6.18 35.20
N ASN A 70 -21.42 -6.15 36.47
CA ASN A 70 -22.79 -6.44 36.87
C ASN A 70 -23.79 -5.39 36.37
N LEU A 71 -23.42 -4.11 36.33
CA LEU A 71 -24.21 -3.05 35.69
C LEU A 71 -24.35 -3.28 34.17
N HIS A 72 -23.30 -3.77 33.52
CA HIS A 72 -23.35 -4.09 32.10
C HIS A 72 -24.16 -5.37 31.80
N ALA A 73 -24.11 -6.36 32.70
CA ALA A 73 -24.84 -7.63 32.59
C ALA A 73 -26.34 -7.50 32.92
N SER A 74 -26.70 -6.67 33.91
CA SER A 74 -28.11 -6.41 34.25
C SER A 74 -28.84 -5.66 33.12
N ASN A 75 -28.15 -4.73 32.45
CA ASN A 75 -28.65 -4.07 31.22
C ASN A 75 -28.86 -5.06 30.06
N ILE A 76 -28.03 -6.11 29.95
CA ILE A 76 -28.19 -7.16 28.92
C ILE A 76 -29.39 -8.07 29.26
N ASN A 77 -29.51 -8.50 30.53
CA ASN A 77 -30.61 -9.38 30.95
C ASN A 77 -31.99 -8.68 30.85
N LYS A 78 -32.07 -7.35 31.02
CA LYS A 78 -33.30 -6.58 30.77
C LYS A 78 -33.74 -6.54 29.29
N MET A 79 -32.88 -6.91 28.34
CA MET A 79 -33.22 -7.05 26.92
C MET A 79 -33.57 -8.49 26.50
N MET A 80 -33.48 -9.48 27.40
CA MET A 80 -33.66 -10.91 27.09
C MET A 80 -34.58 -11.61 28.09
N GLY A 81 -35.90 -11.36 27.99
CA GLY A 81 -36.93 -12.12 28.68
C GLY A 81 -38.22 -12.22 27.84
N PRO A 82 -38.90 -13.38 27.79
CA PRO A 82 -40.17 -13.52 27.06
C PRO A 82 -41.33 -12.84 27.80
N PRO A 83 -42.40 -12.42 27.09
CA PRO A 83 -43.49 -11.66 27.71
C PRO A 83 -44.40 -12.55 28.58
N SER A 84 -44.66 -12.09 29.81
CA SER A 84 -45.72 -12.59 30.69
C SER A 84 -46.67 -11.43 31.02
N PRO A 85 -48.00 -11.62 31.09
CA PRO A 85 -48.96 -10.54 30.88
C PRO A 85 -49.40 -9.83 32.18
N TYR A 86 -48.63 -8.87 32.69
CA TYR A 86 -49.07 -8.02 33.83
C TYR A 86 -48.38 -6.63 33.94
N HIS A 87 -48.44 -5.77 32.92
CA HIS A 87 -48.03 -4.35 33.11
C HIS A 87 -48.88 -3.34 32.34
N GLN A 88 -49.72 -2.61 33.08
CA GLN A 88 -50.29 -1.32 32.64
C GLN A 88 -49.52 -0.12 33.22
N LEU A 89 -48.52 -0.35 34.08
CA LEU A 89 -47.79 0.69 34.82
C LEU A 89 -46.36 0.99 34.28
N ASP A 90 -45.69 0.03 33.64
CA ASP A 90 -44.29 0.21 33.19
C ASP A 90 -44.13 0.97 31.87
N ASN A 91 -45.22 1.10 31.10
CA ASN A 91 -45.20 1.63 29.74
C ASN A 91 -44.82 3.13 29.69
N CYS A 92 -45.15 3.90 30.74
CA CYS A 92 -44.83 5.33 30.85
C CYS A 92 -43.33 5.61 31.04
N ASN A 93 -42.60 4.72 31.72
CA ASN A 93 -41.16 4.89 31.93
C ASN A 93 -40.37 4.45 30.70
N LEU A 94 -40.77 3.35 30.05
CA LEU A 94 -40.12 2.86 28.84
C LEU A 94 -40.28 3.85 27.66
N SER A 95 -41.47 4.44 27.49
CA SER A 95 -41.70 5.48 26.49
C SER A 95 -40.90 6.77 26.76
N ARG A 96 -40.78 7.21 28.04
CA ARG A 96 -39.92 8.34 28.42
C ARG A 96 -38.46 8.10 28.07
N LEU A 97 -37.91 6.95 28.46
CA LEU A 97 -36.50 6.58 28.19
C LEU A 97 -36.23 6.36 26.70
N SER A 98 -37.17 5.77 25.96
CA SER A 98 -37.07 5.62 24.50
C SER A 98 -37.00 6.99 23.81
N LYS A 99 -37.85 7.93 24.23
CA LYS A 99 -37.85 9.30 23.71
C LYS A 99 -36.56 10.05 24.05
N GLU A 100 -36.05 9.91 25.28
CA GLU A 100 -34.77 10.52 25.67
C GLU A 100 -33.58 9.96 24.87
N VAL A 101 -33.57 8.65 24.57
CA VAL A 101 -32.56 8.02 23.70
C VAL A 101 -32.67 8.54 22.26
N GLU A 102 -33.89 8.71 21.75
CA GLU A 102 -34.14 9.24 20.41
C GLU A 102 -33.68 10.71 20.30
N ASP A 103 -34.06 11.55 21.28
CA ASP A 103 -33.64 12.95 21.39
C ASP A 103 -32.10 13.09 21.48
N LYS A 104 -31.44 12.25 22.29
CA LYS A 104 -29.97 12.22 22.39
C LYS A 104 -29.30 11.73 21.10
N THR A 105 -29.92 10.78 20.39
CA THR A 105 -29.43 10.29 19.09
C THR A 105 -29.60 11.34 17.99
N LYS A 106 -30.65 12.18 18.07
CA LYS A 106 -30.84 13.34 17.19
C LYS A 106 -29.79 14.43 17.48
N GLN A 107 -29.56 14.78 18.75
CA GLN A 107 -28.50 15.74 19.15
C GLN A 107 -27.10 15.30 18.66
N LEU A 108 -26.78 14.01 18.72
CA LEU A 108 -25.51 13.47 18.21
C LEU A 108 -25.36 13.54 16.69
N ARG A 109 -26.46 13.49 15.93
CA ARG A 109 -26.45 13.70 14.47
C ARG A 109 -26.26 15.17 14.11
N GLN A 110 -26.94 16.05 14.83
CA GLN A 110 -26.82 17.52 14.67
C GLN A 110 -25.40 18.01 14.98
N MET A 111 -24.76 17.55 16.06
CA MET A 111 -23.34 17.84 16.33
C MET A 111 -22.35 17.29 15.27
N ARG A 112 -22.80 16.43 14.35
CA ARG A 112 -22.00 15.93 13.22
C ARG A 112 -22.36 16.59 11.88
N GLY A 113 -23.26 17.57 11.88
CA GLY A 113 -23.70 18.28 10.67
C GLY A 113 -24.83 17.60 9.88
N GLY A 114 -25.51 16.60 10.43
CA GLY A 114 -26.70 15.98 9.84
C GLY A 114 -27.99 16.38 10.56
N ASP A 115 -29.14 16.27 9.90
CA ASP A 115 -30.47 16.61 10.45
C ASP A 115 -30.55 18.06 11.02
N LEU A 116 -29.88 19.01 10.36
CA LEU A 116 -29.89 20.45 10.70
C LEU A 116 -31.15 21.18 10.20
N GLU A 117 -31.81 20.62 9.19
CA GLU A 117 -33.08 21.10 8.62
C GLU A 117 -34.19 21.00 9.68
N GLY A 118 -34.50 22.13 10.33
CA GLY A 118 -35.49 22.22 11.41
C GLY A 118 -34.96 22.79 12.74
N LEU A 119 -33.68 23.16 12.83
CA LEU A 119 -33.19 24.02 13.93
C LEU A 119 -33.41 25.49 13.61
N ASN A 120 -33.76 26.29 14.62
CA ASN A 120 -33.80 27.75 14.49
C ASN A 120 -32.40 28.39 14.70
N LEU A 121 -32.29 29.69 14.41
CA LEU A 121 -31.00 30.41 14.45
C LEU A 121 -30.34 30.40 15.84
N GLU A 122 -31.11 30.51 16.93
CA GLU A 122 -30.57 30.46 18.30
C GLU A 122 -30.08 29.06 18.67
N GLU A 123 -30.78 28.01 18.22
CA GLU A 123 -30.38 26.62 18.42
C GLU A 123 -29.10 26.28 17.64
N LEU A 124 -28.96 26.80 16.42
CA LEU A 124 -27.75 26.72 15.61
C LEU A 124 -26.56 27.43 16.28
N GLN A 125 -26.74 28.65 16.78
CA GLN A 125 -25.71 29.37 17.54
C GLN A 125 -25.31 28.63 18.84
N ARG A 126 -26.27 27.99 19.51
CA ARG A 126 -26.01 27.19 20.70
C ARG A 126 -25.22 25.91 20.38
N LEU A 127 -25.50 25.29 19.23
CA LEU A 127 -24.77 24.12 18.71
C LEU A 127 -23.33 24.51 18.33
N GLU A 128 -23.15 25.61 17.61
CA GLU A 128 -21.87 26.20 17.24
C GLU A 128 -21.01 26.47 18.48
N LYS A 129 -21.52 27.22 19.46
CA LYS A 129 -20.82 27.52 20.72
C LYS A 129 -20.42 26.28 21.51
N SER A 130 -21.20 25.20 21.42
CA SER A 130 -20.87 23.92 22.06
C SER A 130 -19.73 23.19 21.32
N LEU A 131 -19.74 23.22 19.99
CA LEU A 131 -18.67 22.69 19.15
C LEU A 131 -17.36 23.48 19.31
N GLU A 132 -17.42 24.82 19.37
CA GLU A 132 -16.27 25.69 19.64
C GLU A 132 -15.64 25.40 21.01
N SER A 133 -16.45 25.25 22.06
CA SER A 133 -15.96 24.91 23.40
C SER A 133 -15.29 23.52 23.42
N GLY A 134 -15.87 22.55 22.70
CA GLY A 134 -15.26 21.22 22.50
C GLY A 134 -13.94 21.29 21.73
N LEU A 135 -13.89 22.06 20.65
CA LEU A 135 -12.71 22.26 19.81
C LEU A 135 -11.58 22.96 20.57
N SER A 136 -11.90 23.99 21.36
CA SER A 136 -10.94 24.71 22.20
C SER A 136 -10.24 23.77 23.18
N ARG A 137 -11.01 22.97 23.94
CA ARG A 137 -10.47 21.95 24.86
C ARG A 137 -9.57 20.91 24.17
N VAL A 138 -9.95 20.47 22.97
CA VAL A 138 -9.14 19.51 22.18
C VAL A 138 -7.86 20.18 21.66
N SER A 139 -7.94 21.44 21.24
CA SER A 139 -6.81 22.23 20.77
C SER A 139 -5.79 22.49 21.89
N GLU A 140 -6.27 22.89 23.07
CA GLU A 140 -5.48 23.10 24.28
C GLU A 140 -4.74 21.82 24.70
N LYS A 141 -5.47 20.70 24.84
CA LYS A 141 -4.86 19.40 25.20
C LYS A 141 -3.86 18.90 24.16
N LYS A 142 -4.10 19.19 22.87
CA LYS A 142 -3.17 18.90 21.79
C LYS A 142 -1.92 19.79 21.86
N GLY A 143 -2.08 21.07 22.22
CA GLY A 143 -0.99 22.01 22.48
C GLY A 143 -0.08 21.54 23.61
N GLU A 144 -0.66 21.19 24.77
CA GLU A 144 0.09 20.61 25.90
C GLU A 144 0.90 19.36 25.48
N CYS A 145 0.27 18.44 24.74
CA CYS A 145 0.90 17.23 24.27
C CYS A 145 2.07 17.51 23.31
N VAL A 146 1.91 18.47 22.40
CA VAL A 146 2.97 18.91 21.48
C VAL A 146 4.12 19.58 22.24
N MET A 147 3.83 20.47 23.20
CA MET A 147 4.86 21.12 24.02
C MET A 147 5.65 20.11 24.88
N SER A 148 4.97 19.11 25.45
CA SER A 148 5.62 18.00 26.16
C SER A 148 6.56 17.19 25.25
N GLN A 149 6.15 16.93 24.00
CA GLN A 149 7.02 16.25 23.01
C GLN A 149 8.20 17.12 22.59
N ILE A 150 8.02 18.43 22.39
CA ILE A 150 9.12 19.36 22.07
C ILE A 150 10.16 19.35 23.19
N SER A 151 9.74 19.53 24.45
CA SER A 151 10.65 19.52 25.61
C SER A 151 11.39 18.17 25.74
N SER A 152 10.72 17.04 25.50
CA SER A 152 11.34 15.72 25.49
C SER A 152 12.38 15.55 24.38
N LEU A 153 12.12 16.10 23.19
CA LEU A 153 13.03 16.05 22.05
C LEU A 153 14.23 16.99 22.21
N GLU A 154 14.03 18.18 22.79
CA GLU A 154 15.10 19.13 23.11
C GLU A 154 16.08 18.53 24.13
N LYS A 155 15.56 17.95 25.22
CA LYS A 155 16.38 17.23 26.21
C LYS A 155 17.16 16.07 25.58
N ARG A 156 16.53 15.29 24.70
CA ARG A 156 17.23 14.20 24.00
C ARG A 156 18.24 14.72 22.97
N GLY A 157 18.03 15.93 22.45
CA GLY A 157 18.98 16.66 21.62
C GLY A 157 20.24 17.04 22.38
N SER A 158 20.12 17.61 23.59
CA SER A 158 21.29 17.94 24.41
C SER A 158 22.05 16.70 24.88
N GLU A 159 21.35 15.64 25.30
CA GLU A 159 21.95 14.34 25.64
C GLU A 159 22.82 13.78 24.49
N LEU A 160 22.33 13.83 23.24
CA LEU A 160 23.05 13.36 22.05
C LEU A 160 24.23 14.28 21.64
N VAL A 161 24.19 15.57 21.99
CA VAL A 161 25.30 16.50 21.79
C VAL A 161 26.42 16.21 22.80
N ASP A 162 26.07 15.98 24.06
CA ASP A 162 27.03 15.59 25.11
C ASP A 162 27.67 14.22 24.84
N GLU A 163 26.90 13.25 24.35
CA GLU A 163 27.41 11.96 23.93
C GLU A 163 28.36 12.09 22.73
N ASN A 164 28.01 12.92 21.72
CA ASN A 164 28.91 13.21 20.60
C ASN A 164 30.22 13.87 21.04
N ARG A 165 30.18 14.79 22.01
CA ARG A 165 31.36 15.44 22.58
C ARG A 165 32.29 14.40 23.23
N ARG A 166 31.76 13.54 24.10
CA ARG A 166 32.53 12.46 24.73
C ARG A 166 33.12 11.48 23.73
N LEU A 167 32.37 11.10 22.70
CA LEU A 167 32.86 10.20 21.65
C LEU A 167 34.00 10.83 20.83
N ARG A 168 33.98 12.16 20.61
CA ARG A 168 35.09 12.89 19.97
C ARG A 168 36.34 12.95 20.87
N GLU A 169 36.17 13.20 22.16
CA GLU A 169 37.25 13.17 23.15
C GLU A 169 37.90 11.78 23.22
N GLN A 170 37.10 10.71 23.19
CA GLN A 170 37.60 9.33 23.11
C GLN A 170 38.32 9.02 21.79
N LEU A 171 37.84 9.54 20.66
CA LEU A 171 38.49 9.41 19.36
C LEU A 171 39.88 10.04 19.34
N VAL A 172 40.01 11.27 19.83
CA VAL A 172 41.32 11.96 19.96
C VAL A 172 42.25 11.16 20.89
N THR A 173 41.73 10.66 22.01
CA THR A 173 42.52 9.85 22.95
C THR A 173 43.03 8.55 22.30
N LEU A 174 42.20 7.89 21.48
CA LEU A 174 42.58 6.70 20.71
C LEU A 174 43.61 7.02 19.60
N GLU A 175 43.49 8.16 18.94
CA GLU A 175 44.45 8.62 17.92
C GLU A 175 45.82 8.99 18.54
N MET A 176 45.83 9.56 19.74
CA MET A 176 47.06 9.83 20.51
C MET A 176 47.71 8.53 20.99
N ALA A 177 46.94 7.59 21.54
CA ALA A 177 47.47 6.27 21.91
C ALA A 177 48.05 5.51 20.70
N LYS A 178 47.41 5.65 19.53
CA LYS A 178 47.88 5.07 18.27
C LYS A 178 49.17 5.70 17.74
N THR A 179 49.37 7.02 17.91
CA THR A 179 50.64 7.68 17.52
C THR A 179 51.77 7.39 18.51
N MET A 180 51.48 7.16 19.80
CA MET A 180 52.50 6.71 20.77
C MET A 180 52.96 5.28 20.47
N ALA A 181 52.04 4.34 20.25
CA ALA A 181 52.38 2.97 19.85
C ALA A 181 53.13 2.89 18.50
N LEU A 182 52.89 3.83 17.59
CA LEU A 182 53.62 3.91 16.31
C LEU A 182 55.04 4.47 16.49
N LYS A 183 55.30 5.28 17.52
CA LYS A 183 56.67 5.74 17.86
C LYS A 183 57.49 4.63 18.51
N GLU A 184 56.93 3.91 19.48
CA GLU A 184 57.62 2.77 20.11
C GLU A 184 58.02 1.69 19.09
N ALA A 185 57.20 1.48 18.05
CA ALA A 185 57.50 0.54 16.97
C ALA A 185 58.61 0.99 16.00
N VAL A 186 58.99 2.28 15.98
CA VAL A 186 60.02 2.83 15.07
C VAL A 186 61.41 2.86 15.72
N GLU A 187 61.50 2.90 17.05
CA GLU A 187 62.80 2.89 17.75
C GLU A 187 63.46 1.50 17.82
N THR A 188 62.79 0.42 17.39
CA THR A 188 63.33 -0.95 17.47
C THR A 188 64.05 -1.45 16.20
N GLU A 189 63.87 -0.81 15.04
CA GLU A 189 64.44 -1.27 13.76
C GLU A 189 65.11 -0.14 12.94
N SER A 190 66.28 0.33 13.38
CA SER A 190 67.22 1.04 12.50
C SER A 190 68.67 1.00 13.02
N ALA A 191 69.22 -0.21 13.13
CA ALA A 191 70.67 -0.40 13.10
C ALA A 191 71.07 -0.97 11.73
N THR A 192 72.17 -0.44 11.19
CA THR A 192 72.97 -0.85 10.00
C THR A 192 72.63 -0.33 8.58
N THR A 193 73.67 0.30 8.00
CA THR A 193 74.10 0.36 6.57
C THR A 193 73.46 1.33 5.53
N ASN A 194 74.06 2.53 5.41
CA ASN A 194 74.89 3.04 4.27
C ASN A 194 74.51 2.65 2.81
N VAL A 195 74.48 3.52 1.78
CA VAL A 195 75.45 4.59 1.41
C VAL A 195 74.96 5.46 0.20
N SER A 196 75.40 6.74 0.12
CA SER A 196 75.52 7.69 -1.05
C SER A 196 74.33 8.07 -1.98
N SER A 197 74.27 9.25 -2.63
CA SER A 197 74.70 10.66 -2.35
C SER A 197 74.20 11.60 -3.48
N TYR A 198 74.35 12.92 -3.30
CA TYR A 198 74.13 14.05 -4.24
C TYR A 198 72.67 14.50 -4.53
N ASP A 199 72.32 15.80 -4.49
CA ASP A 199 72.94 16.95 -3.79
C ASP A 199 71.96 18.16 -3.68
N SER A 200 72.15 19.02 -2.67
CA SER A 200 71.95 20.50 -2.60
C SER A 200 70.74 21.22 -3.29
N ALA A 201 70.08 22.25 -2.72
CA ALA A 201 70.25 22.99 -1.45
C ALA A 201 68.97 23.80 -1.07
N ALA A 202 68.92 24.30 0.17
CA ALA A 202 67.90 25.19 0.77
C ALA A 202 68.52 26.62 1.01
N PRO A 203 68.08 27.53 1.93
CA PRO A 203 66.88 27.59 2.80
C PRO A 203 66.21 29.00 2.88
N ILE A 204 65.28 29.20 3.83
CA ILE A 204 65.21 30.29 4.85
C ILE A 204 63.82 30.24 5.55
N GLU A 205 63.82 29.85 6.85
CA GLU A 205 63.21 30.48 8.07
C GLU A 205 61.77 31.07 8.01
N ASP A 206 60.91 31.16 9.05
CA ASP A 206 60.76 30.62 10.44
C ASP A 206 59.38 31.15 10.98
N ASP A 207 58.73 30.73 12.09
CA ASP A 207 58.77 29.56 12.99
C ASP A 207 57.39 29.49 13.74
N PHE A 208 57.20 28.56 14.69
CA PHE A 208 56.12 28.49 15.68
C PHE A 208 56.10 29.74 16.62
N SER A 209 55.01 30.21 17.25
CA SER A 209 54.05 29.52 18.11
C SER A 209 52.94 30.46 18.69
N ASP A 210 51.82 29.86 19.10
CA ASP A 210 50.94 30.13 20.27
C ASP A 210 50.47 31.53 20.80
N THR A 211 49.13 31.66 20.74
CA THR A 211 48.18 32.00 21.85
C THR A 211 47.81 33.44 22.30
N SER A 212 46.49 33.56 22.51
CA SER A 212 45.79 34.33 23.57
C SER A 212 45.55 35.85 23.41
N LEU A 213 44.28 36.26 23.54
CA LEU A 213 43.89 37.40 24.38
C LEU A 213 42.40 37.41 24.77
N LYS A 214 42.14 37.60 26.06
CA LYS A 214 40.83 37.98 26.64
C LYS A 214 40.76 39.51 26.78
N LEU A 215 39.56 40.10 26.70
CA LEU A 215 39.22 41.25 27.57
C LEU A 215 37.70 41.39 27.74
N GLY A 216 37.26 42.19 28.72
CA GLY A 216 35.84 42.52 28.91
C GLY A 216 35.57 43.61 29.95
N LYS A 217 34.26 43.83 30.21
CA LYS A 217 33.58 44.71 31.19
C LYS A 217 33.18 46.15 30.80
N ARG A 218 31.85 46.31 30.75
CA ARG A 218 30.97 47.35 31.36
C ARG A 218 31.11 48.84 30.98
N LEU A 219 29.96 49.46 30.64
CA LEU A 219 29.28 50.44 31.51
C LEU A 219 27.79 50.68 31.15
N LYS A 220 27.01 50.92 32.22
CA LYS A 220 25.60 51.35 32.48
C LYS A 220 24.55 51.70 31.38
N THR A 221 23.28 51.51 31.78
CA THR A 221 22.00 51.90 31.15
C THR A 221 21.67 53.40 31.33
N PRO A 222 20.63 53.94 30.64
CA PRO A 222 19.27 53.96 31.22
C PRO A 222 18.13 53.54 30.25
N GLU A 223 16.91 53.41 30.78
CA GLU A 223 15.67 53.04 30.08
C GLU A 223 15.02 54.23 29.36
N ILE A 224 14.49 54.05 28.13
CA ILE A 224 13.31 54.78 27.62
C ILE A 224 12.46 53.83 26.73
N GLU A 225 11.19 53.73 27.11
CA GLU A 225 9.91 53.30 26.49
C GLU A 225 9.78 52.65 25.09
N HIS A 226 8.63 51.98 24.94
CA HIS A 226 8.13 51.32 23.73
C HIS A 226 7.88 52.28 22.55
N THR A 227 7.81 51.70 21.32
CA THR A 227 7.24 52.24 20.07
C THR A 227 8.14 52.71 18.90
N CYS A 228 9.29 52.07 18.61
CA CYS A 228 9.82 52.13 17.22
C CYS A 228 10.69 50.93 16.77
N VAL A 229 10.06 49.84 16.30
CA VAL A 229 10.79 48.71 15.65
C VAL A 229 10.26 48.38 14.24
N CYS A 230 9.00 48.72 13.92
CA CYS A 230 8.43 48.40 12.59
C CYS A 230 8.99 49.25 11.44
N VAL A 231 9.42 50.50 11.69
CA VAL A 231 9.86 51.42 10.63
C VAL A 231 11.28 51.07 10.11
N TYR A 232 12.19 50.69 11.00
CA TYR A 232 13.60 50.42 10.64
C TYR A 232 13.77 49.12 9.82
N LEU A 233 12.89 48.13 10.03
CA LEU A 233 12.88 46.87 9.28
C LEU A 233 12.28 47.00 7.87
N HIS A 234 11.26 47.86 7.69
CA HIS A 234 10.67 48.09 6.36
C HIS A 234 11.62 48.79 5.38
N LEU A 235 12.36 49.81 5.84
CA LEU A 235 13.29 50.57 4.98
C LEU A 235 14.47 49.71 4.48
N ARG A 236 15.00 48.79 5.30
CA ARG A 236 16.08 47.87 4.87
C ARG A 236 15.63 46.79 3.89
N PHE A 237 14.36 46.39 3.90
CA PHE A 237 13.83 45.42 2.92
C PHE A 237 13.52 46.08 1.57
N ALA A 238 12.94 47.28 1.57
CA ALA A 238 12.64 48.02 0.34
C ALA A 238 13.90 48.28 -0.50
N TYR A 239 14.97 48.79 0.13
CA TYR A 239 16.21 49.13 -0.57
C TYR A 239 16.93 47.91 -1.19
N LYS A 240 16.80 46.72 -0.58
CA LYS A 240 17.35 45.47 -1.14
C LYS A 240 16.51 44.90 -2.29
N TYR A 241 15.19 45.03 -2.24
CA TYR A 241 14.31 44.58 -3.33
C TYR A 241 14.44 45.45 -4.58
N GLN A 242 14.58 46.76 -4.41
CA GLN A 242 14.69 47.70 -5.53
C GLN A 242 16.00 47.49 -6.31
N LEU A 243 17.08 47.15 -5.62
CA LEU A 243 18.36 46.77 -6.25
C LEU A 243 18.28 45.44 -7.01
N LEU A 244 17.45 44.49 -6.54
CA LEU A 244 17.24 43.19 -7.19
C LEU A 244 16.42 43.34 -8.48
N CYS A 245 15.40 44.21 -8.49
CA CYS A 245 14.59 44.52 -9.68
C CYS A 245 15.37 45.27 -10.77
N LEU A 246 16.32 46.16 -10.42
CA LEU A 246 17.18 46.80 -11.40
C LEU A 246 18.20 45.84 -12.02
N HIS A 247 18.61 44.77 -11.31
CA HIS A 247 19.50 43.75 -11.84
C HIS A 247 18.80 42.73 -12.76
N THR A 248 17.51 42.43 -12.55
CA THR A 248 16.76 41.49 -13.40
C THR A 248 16.33 42.07 -14.75
N LEU A 249 16.27 43.39 -14.91
CA LEU A 249 15.95 44.05 -16.18
C LEU A 249 17.10 44.07 -17.21
N ARG A 250 18.27 43.46 -16.91
CA ARG A 250 19.45 43.50 -17.81
C ARG A 250 20.02 42.15 -18.27
N PHE A 251 19.43 41.00 -17.93
CA PHE A 251 19.87 39.69 -18.43
C PHE A 251 18.71 38.76 -18.80
N GLY A 252 18.47 38.63 -20.11
CA GLY A 252 17.54 37.64 -20.68
C GLY A 252 18.15 36.24 -20.76
N SER A 253 18.26 35.53 -19.63
CA SER A 253 18.89 34.19 -19.60
C SER A 253 18.30 33.19 -18.58
N ILE A 254 17.13 33.45 -18.00
CA ILE A 254 16.54 32.61 -16.93
C ILE A 254 15.43 31.64 -17.44
N PHE A 255 14.97 31.74 -18.69
CA PHE A 255 13.92 30.86 -19.24
C PHE A 255 14.44 29.93 -20.37
N PRO A 256 14.24 28.60 -20.28
CA PRO A 256 14.72 27.64 -21.28
C PRO A 256 14.04 27.83 -22.65
N PRO A 257 14.71 27.52 -23.77
CA PRO A 257 14.29 27.88 -25.13
C PRO A 257 13.09 27.08 -25.69
N ILE A 258 12.33 26.38 -24.84
CA ILE A 258 11.28 25.41 -25.23
C ILE A 258 9.89 26.05 -25.39
N LEU A 259 9.73 27.33 -25.02
CA LEU A 259 8.46 28.07 -25.14
C LEU A 259 8.53 29.15 -26.20
N SER A 260 7.51 29.22 -27.07
CA SER A 260 7.41 30.19 -28.17
C SER A 260 7.40 31.64 -27.67
N PRO A 261 7.82 32.62 -28.51
CA PRO A 261 7.88 34.03 -28.11
C PRO A 261 6.53 34.56 -27.59
N GLU A 262 5.43 34.21 -28.25
CA GLU A 262 4.06 34.59 -27.87
C GLU A 262 3.68 34.07 -26.47
N PHE A 263 4.14 32.88 -26.09
CA PHE A 263 3.86 32.31 -24.77
C PHE A 263 4.67 33.00 -23.67
N ARG A 264 5.87 33.48 -23.99
CA ARG A 264 6.71 34.29 -23.08
C ARG A 264 6.11 35.68 -22.86
N ILE A 265 5.55 36.29 -23.90
CA ILE A 265 4.84 37.58 -23.81
C ILE A 265 3.57 37.41 -22.97
N LYS A 266 2.71 36.43 -23.26
CA LYS A 266 1.50 36.16 -22.44
C LYS A 266 1.82 35.85 -20.97
N LEU A 267 2.94 35.17 -20.68
CA LEU A 267 3.35 34.94 -19.30
C LEU A 267 3.83 36.22 -18.60
N LEU A 268 4.51 37.12 -19.33
CA LEU A 268 4.85 38.46 -18.84
C LEU A 268 3.60 39.32 -18.61
N ASP A 269 2.63 39.30 -19.52
CA ASP A 269 1.35 40.02 -19.36
C ASP A 269 0.58 39.50 -18.15
N VAL A 270 0.47 38.18 -17.95
CA VAL A 270 -0.16 37.59 -16.76
C VAL A 270 0.57 37.97 -15.47
N ILE A 271 1.91 38.04 -15.48
CA ILE A 271 2.70 38.49 -14.32
C ILE A 271 2.50 39.99 -14.07
N VAL A 272 2.45 40.82 -15.12
CA VAL A 272 2.22 42.27 -15.02
C VAL A 272 0.79 42.58 -14.58
N GLU A 273 -0.22 41.88 -15.10
CA GLU A 273 -1.60 41.96 -14.60
C GLU A 273 -1.70 41.50 -13.14
N SER A 274 -1.03 40.40 -12.76
CA SER A 274 -0.99 39.95 -11.36
C SER A 274 -0.35 41.01 -10.44
N ILE A 275 0.69 41.70 -10.91
CA ILE A 275 1.35 42.79 -10.18
C ILE A 275 0.49 44.07 -10.17
N LEU A 276 -0.29 44.35 -11.22
CA LEU A 276 -1.25 45.46 -11.26
C LEU A 276 -2.45 45.19 -10.35
N GLN A 277 -2.95 43.95 -10.30
CA GLN A 277 -3.94 43.50 -9.30
C GLN A 277 -3.40 43.61 -7.87
N MET A 278 -2.08 43.48 -7.65
CA MET A 278 -1.49 43.77 -6.33
C MET A 278 -1.61 45.24 -5.89
N LYS A 279 -1.91 46.22 -6.77
CA LYS A 279 -2.30 47.57 -6.31
C LYS A 279 -3.69 47.62 -5.68
N GLN A 280 -4.59 46.68 -5.99
CA GLN A 280 -5.89 46.58 -5.34
C GLN A 280 -5.83 45.90 -3.95
N LEU A 281 -4.70 45.31 -3.54
CA LEU A 281 -4.53 44.69 -2.21
C LEU A 281 -4.69 45.65 -1.02
N GLN A 282 -4.67 46.97 -1.25
CA GLN A 282 -4.90 47.94 -0.18
C GLN A 282 -6.36 47.98 0.32
N SER A 283 -7.35 47.53 -0.47
CA SER A 283 -8.78 47.51 -0.07
C SER A 283 -9.26 46.21 0.57
N LEU A 284 -8.43 45.15 0.62
CA LEU A 284 -8.82 43.85 1.17
C LEU A 284 -8.64 43.78 2.70
N ASN A 285 -9.54 43.08 3.39
CA ASN A 285 -9.57 42.99 4.85
C ASN A 285 -8.50 42.02 5.38
N HIS A 286 -8.14 42.11 6.67
CA HIS A 286 -7.00 41.39 7.26
C HIS A 286 -7.04 39.86 7.00
N SER A 287 -8.20 39.22 7.20
CA SER A 287 -8.37 37.77 6.94
C SER A 287 -8.18 37.39 5.47
N GLN A 288 -8.56 38.25 4.52
CA GLN A 288 -8.39 38.00 3.09
C GLN A 288 -6.91 38.11 2.69
N ARG A 289 -6.14 39.03 3.29
CA ARG A 289 -4.69 39.13 3.08
C ARG A 289 -3.96 37.90 3.64
N ILE A 290 -4.39 37.38 4.79
CA ILE A 290 -3.85 36.13 5.37
C ILE A 290 -4.18 34.93 4.47
N ALA A 291 -5.41 34.83 3.96
CA ALA A 291 -5.81 33.77 3.03
C ALA A 291 -4.98 33.81 1.73
N LEU A 292 -4.80 34.99 1.12
CA LEU A 292 -4.01 35.14 -0.10
C LEU A 292 -2.52 34.85 0.14
N ALA A 293 -1.97 35.26 1.28
CA ALA A 293 -0.61 34.91 1.68
C ALA A 293 -0.44 33.39 1.89
N GLY A 294 -1.45 32.71 2.46
CA GLY A 294 -1.49 31.26 2.57
C GLY A 294 -1.47 30.56 1.21
N VAL A 295 -2.27 31.04 0.25
CA VAL A 295 -2.29 30.53 -1.13
C VAL A 295 -0.94 30.78 -1.83
N LEU A 296 -0.36 31.97 -1.71
CA LEU A 296 0.97 32.28 -2.25
C LEU A 296 2.06 31.37 -1.65
N VAL A 297 2.05 31.12 -0.34
CA VAL A 297 2.98 30.19 0.33
C VAL A 297 2.80 28.73 -0.12
N LEU A 298 1.57 28.32 -0.44
CA LEU A 298 1.29 26.98 -1.00
C LEU A 298 1.75 26.84 -2.47
N LEU A 299 1.70 27.92 -3.26
CA LEU A 299 2.09 27.92 -4.67
C LEU A 299 3.58 28.21 -4.91
N PHE A 300 4.25 28.97 -4.03
CA PHE A 300 5.67 29.34 -4.17
C PHE A 300 6.65 28.18 -4.43
N PRO A 301 6.49 26.99 -3.80
CA PRO A 301 7.35 25.83 -4.07
C PRO A 301 7.25 25.29 -5.49
N ILE A 302 6.11 25.50 -6.18
CA ILE A 302 5.84 25.04 -7.55
C ILE A 302 6.66 25.88 -8.54
N PHE A 303 6.75 27.19 -8.31
CA PHE A 303 7.43 28.14 -9.19
C PHE A 303 8.94 28.29 -8.93
N SER A 304 9.47 27.81 -7.79
CA SER A 304 10.90 27.95 -7.45
C SER A 304 11.45 26.79 -6.60
N PRO A 305 11.43 25.53 -7.12
CA PRO A 305 11.81 24.34 -6.35
C PRO A 305 13.27 24.34 -5.86
N ASN A 306 14.17 25.05 -6.54
CA ASN A 306 15.59 25.11 -6.16
C ASN A 306 15.84 25.84 -4.83
N LEU A 307 14.96 26.77 -4.42
CA LEU A 307 15.11 27.54 -3.18
C LEU A 307 14.78 26.70 -1.92
N PHE A 308 13.89 25.72 -2.05
CA PHE A 308 13.38 24.89 -0.95
C PHE A 308 14.18 23.61 -0.71
N ARG A 309 15.24 23.38 -1.49
CA ARG A 309 16.16 22.23 -1.37
C ARG A 309 16.74 22.01 0.05
N PRO A 310 17.01 23.06 0.87
CA PRO A 310 17.38 22.88 2.28
C PRO A 310 16.21 22.45 3.17
N LEU A 311 15.01 23.01 2.96
CA LEU A 311 13.81 22.74 3.77
C LEU A 311 13.27 21.30 3.59
N GLY A 312 13.52 20.69 2.42
CA GLY A 312 13.26 19.26 2.20
C GLY A 312 14.02 18.32 3.15
N ARG A 313 15.07 18.80 3.85
CA ARG A 313 15.76 18.04 4.92
C ARG A 313 15.10 18.18 6.30
N ALA A 314 14.36 19.27 6.54
CA ALA A 314 13.74 19.57 7.83
C ALA A 314 12.31 18.99 7.97
N SER A 315 11.56 18.89 6.86
CA SER A 315 10.21 18.31 6.83
C SER A 315 10.04 17.25 5.75
N PRO A 316 10.53 16.01 5.96
CA PRO A 316 10.59 14.99 4.90
C PRO A 316 9.24 14.54 4.35
N SER A 317 8.13 14.70 5.09
CA SER A 317 6.85 14.06 4.76
C SER A 317 6.07 14.67 3.60
N LEU A 318 6.38 15.90 3.18
CA LEU A 318 5.68 16.59 2.08
C LEU A 318 6.51 16.68 0.79
N PHE A 319 7.84 16.58 0.87
CA PHE A 319 8.74 16.85 -0.26
C PHE A 319 9.72 15.71 -0.58
N SER A 320 9.70 14.59 0.15
CA SER A 320 10.57 13.43 -0.16
C SER A 320 10.24 12.78 -1.52
N GLU A 321 9.00 12.91 -1.99
CA GLU A 321 8.56 12.34 -3.27
C GLU A 321 9.07 13.11 -4.50
N TRP A 322 9.61 14.32 -4.30
CA TRP A 322 10.05 15.22 -5.39
C TRP A 322 11.56 15.16 -5.69
N ASN A 323 12.36 14.56 -4.80
CA ASN A 323 13.79 14.38 -5.04
C ASN A 323 14.01 13.05 -5.76
N ALA A 324 14.18 13.10 -7.08
CA ALA A 324 14.49 11.92 -7.89
C ALA A 324 15.76 11.21 -7.35
N PRO A 325 15.67 9.96 -6.86
CA PRO A 325 16.86 9.20 -6.53
C PRO A 325 17.63 8.89 -7.81
N ARG A 326 18.96 8.96 -7.74
CA ARG A 326 19.82 8.61 -8.88
C ARG A 326 19.60 7.14 -9.27
N PRO A 327 19.71 6.78 -10.57
CA PRO A 327 19.69 5.39 -11.01
C PRO A 327 20.65 4.53 -10.20
N ARG A 328 20.17 3.40 -9.66
CA ARG A 328 20.95 2.50 -8.79
C ARG A 328 21.94 1.64 -9.58
N HIS A 329 21.68 1.43 -10.87
CA HIS A 329 22.37 0.47 -11.72
C HIS A 329 22.91 1.14 -13.00
N LEU A 330 23.51 2.32 -12.86
CA LEU A 330 23.95 3.17 -13.98
C LEU A 330 24.74 2.42 -15.07
N ARG A 331 25.70 1.55 -14.68
CA ARG A 331 26.47 0.70 -15.62
C ARG A 331 25.58 -0.23 -16.46
N LEU A 332 24.59 -0.87 -15.83
CA LEU A 332 23.64 -1.73 -16.55
C LEU A 332 22.70 -0.90 -17.42
N LEU A 333 22.30 0.29 -16.99
CA LEU A 333 21.47 1.21 -17.77
C LEU A 333 22.21 1.74 -19.01
N GLU A 334 23.49 2.07 -18.89
CA GLU A 334 24.35 2.48 -20.01
C GLU A 334 24.55 1.32 -20.99
N GLY A 335 24.87 0.12 -20.51
CA GLY A 335 24.97 -1.07 -21.35
C GLY A 335 23.66 -1.42 -22.06
N ALA A 336 22.53 -1.33 -21.36
CA ALA A 336 21.20 -1.52 -21.94
C ALA A 336 20.95 -0.54 -23.09
N LEU A 337 21.26 0.75 -22.92
CA LEU A 337 20.97 1.78 -23.93
C LEU A 337 21.78 1.62 -25.23
N HIS A 338 22.97 1.00 -25.16
CA HIS A 338 23.86 0.80 -26.32
C HIS A 338 23.81 -0.63 -26.90
N ARG A 339 22.93 -1.51 -26.39
CA ARG A 339 22.86 -2.91 -26.82
C ARG A 339 22.42 -3.05 -28.29
N GLN A 340 22.98 -4.04 -28.98
CA GLN A 340 22.47 -4.54 -30.25
C GLN A 340 21.75 -5.87 -30.01
N ILE A 341 20.55 -6.05 -30.57
CA ILE A 341 19.74 -7.25 -30.40
C ILE A 341 19.62 -7.97 -31.74
N SER A 342 19.99 -9.25 -31.80
CA SER A 342 19.90 -10.02 -33.05
C SER A 342 18.44 -10.22 -33.47
N ILE A 343 18.19 -10.27 -34.78
CA ILE A 343 16.87 -10.57 -35.36
C ILE A 343 16.30 -11.89 -34.80
N ARG A 344 17.16 -12.91 -34.64
CA ARG A 344 16.77 -14.22 -34.11
C ARG A 344 16.19 -14.14 -32.70
N GLN A 345 16.83 -13.37 -31.80
CA GLN A 345 16.32 -13.17 -30.43
C GLN A 345 14.95 -12.48 -30.43
N GLN A 346 14.74 -11.49 -31.31
CA GLN A 346 13.45 -10.80 -31.41
C GLN A 346 12.35 -11.74 -31.92
N VAL A 347 12.63 -12.55 -32.94
CA VAL A 347 11.66 -13.55 -33.46
C VAL A 347 11.28 -14.55 -32.36
N GLU A 348 12.25 -15.11 -31.64
CA GLU A 348 12.01 -16.07 -30.54
C GLU A 348 11.22 -15.45 -29.37
N LEU A 349 11.52 -14.20 -29.02
CA LEU A 349 10.80 -13.45 -27.99
C LEU A 349 9.32 -13.24 -28.34
N TRP A 350 9.00 -12.97 -29.60
CA TRP A 350 7.64 -12.72 -30.08
C TRP A 350 6.91 -13.93 -30.67
N SER A 351 7.55 -15.11 -30.68
CA SER A 351 6.89 -16.39 -30.98
C SER A 351 5.86 -16.74 -29.90
N PRO A 352 4.69 -17.31 -30.27
CA PRO A 352 3.69 -17.78 -29.31
C PRO A 352 4.24 -18.92 -28.43
N LEU A 353 3.51 -19.28 -27.37
CA LEU A 353 3.79 -20.55 -26.69
C LEU A 353 3.51 -21.72 -27.64
N PRO A 354 4.31 -22.79 -27.60
CA PRO A 354 3.94 -24.04 -28.28
C PRO A 354 2.64 -24.59 -27.67
N ASP A 355 1.97 -25.48 -28.39
CA ASP A 355 0.96 -26.33 -27.74
C ASP A 355 1.65 -27.18 -26.67
N GLN A 356 1.04 -27.20 -25.48
CA GLN A 356 1.56 -27.89 -24.31
C GLN A 356 0.80 -29.21 -24.05
N SER A 357 -0.15 -29.56 -24.93
CA SER A 357 -1.05 -30.72 -24.79
C SER A 357 -1.97 -30.64 -23.58
N TRP A 358 -2.41 -29.43 -23.22
CA TRP A 358 -3.41 -29.17 -22.18
C TRP A 358 -4.45 -28.18 -22.68
N LYS A 359 -5.71 -28.43 -22.33
CA LYS A 359 -6.87 -27.59 -22.66
C LYS A 359 -7.74 -27.38 -21.41
N PRO A 360 -8.57 -26.33 -21.36
CA PRO A 360 -9.68 -26.25 -20.41
C PRO A 360 -10.45 -27.57 -20.31
N CYS A 361 -10.82 -27.98 -19.09
CA CYS A 361 -11.68 -29.15 -18.91
C CYS A 361 -13.12 -28.83 -19.34
N THR A 362 -13.46 -29.10 -20.60
CA THR A 362 -14.79 -28.81 -21.21
C THR A 362 -15.92 -29.74 -20.76
N GLN A 363 -15.67 -30.64 -19.81
CA GLN A 363 -16.71 -31.56 -19.30
C GLN A 363 -17.68 -30.82 -18.39
N SER A 364 -18.81 -30.41 -18.94
CA SER A 364 -20.05 -30.20 -18.18
C SER A 364 -20.30 -31.47 -17.37
N PHE A 365 -20.18 -31.39 -16.03
CA PHE A 365 -20.63 -32.48 -15.18
C PHE A 365 -22.15 -32.56 -15.33
N THR A 366 -22.67 -33.70 -15.81
CA THR A 366 -24.08 -34.06 -15.65
C THR A 366 -24.30 -34.43 -14.18
N GLY A 367 -24.23 -33.43 -13.31
CA GLY A 367 -24.55 -33.56 -11.89
C GLY A 367 -26.03 -33.84 -11.71
N SER A 368 -26.37 -34.47 -10.58
CA SER A 368 -27.77 -34.61 -10.18
C SER A 368 -28.47 -33.24 -10.15
N PRO A 369 -29.76 -33.14 -10.54
CA PRO A 369 -30.51 -31.89 -10.48
C PRO A 369 -30.44 -31.23 -9.10
N LEU A 370 -30.43 -29.90 -9.05
CA LEU A 370 -30.39 -29.16 -7.79
C LEU A 370 -31.59 -29.54 -6.91
N PRO A 371 -31.38 -30.07 -5.68
CA PRO A 371 -32.47 -30.57 -4.83
C PRO A 371 -33.53 -29.49 -4.62
N GLU A 372 -34.81 -29.76 -4.89
CA GLU A 372 -35.86 -28.73 -5.07
C GLU A 372 -35.87 -27.63 -3.99
N LYS A 373 -35.64 -28.01 -2.72
CA LYS A 373 -35.54 -27.10 -1.59
C LYS A 373 -34.08 -26.88 -1.17
N SER A 374 -33.71 -25.61 -1.05
CA SER A 374 -32.42 -25.17 -0.47
C SER A 374 -32.43 -25.27 1.06
N GLN A 375 -31.28 -25.53 1.68
CA GLN A 375 -31.14 -25.60 3.15
C GLN A 375 -31.21 -24.21 3.83
N GLY A 376 -31.13 -23.11 3.07
CA GLY A 376 -31.19 -21.74 3.56
C GLY A 376 -30.30 -20.80 2.75
N PHE A 377 -29.92 -19.66 3.34
CA PHE A 377 -29.15 -18.61 2.66
C PHE A 377 -27.73 -18.45 3.21
N LEU A 378 -26.76 -18.42 2.31
CA LEU A 378 -25.38 -18.06 2.60
C LEU A 378 -25.08 -16.65 2.10
N GLN A 379 -24.54 -15.83 2.98
CA GLN A 379 -24.08 -14.49 2.69
C GLN A 379 -22.60 -14.35 3.03
N VAL A 380 -21.82 -13.73 2.14
CA VAL A 380 -20.38 -13.51 2.34
C VAL A 380 -20.02 -12.04 2.16
N PHE A 381 -19.03 -11.60 2.93
CA PHE A 381 -18.46 -10.26 2.89
C PHE A 381 -16.98 -10.33 2.53
N LEU A 382 -16.65 -9.97 1.29
CA LEU A 382 -15.35 -10.18 0.67
C LEU A 382 -14.43 -8.98 0.90
N ASP A 383 -13.33 -9.20 1.63
CA ASP A 383 -12.29 -8.22 1.89
C ASP A 383 -11.05 -8.41 0.99
N GLY A 384 -10.27 -7.34 0.84
CA GLY A 384 -9.09 -7.27 -0.03
C GLY A 384 -9.32 -6.36 -1.24
N GLY A 385 -8.52 -6.52 -2.28
CA GLY A 385 -8.73 -5.85 -3.58
C GLY A 385 -9.40 -6.76 -4.61
N LEU A 386 -9.76 -6.22 -5.78
CA LEU A 386 -10.45 -6.91 -6.88
C LEU A 386 -10.05 -8.38 -7.08
N ASN A 387 -8.74 -8.66 -7.22
CA ASN A 387 -8.25 -10.01 -7.49
C ASN A 387 -8.35 -10.96 -6.29
N GLN A 388 -8.38 -10.45 -5.04
CA GLN A 388 -8.69 -11.25 -3.85
C GLN A 388 -10.18 -11.52 -3.74
N GLN A 389 -11.01 -10.51 -4.02
CA GLN A 389 -12.46 -10.66 -4.10
C GLN A 389 -12.84 -11.68 -5.18
N ARG A 390 -12.21 -11.67 -6.36
CA ARG A 390 -12.39 -12.70 -7.41
C ARG A 390 -12.17 -14.12 -6.88
N MET A 391 -11.07 -14.37 -6.18
CA MET A 391 -10.80 -15.66 -5.52
C MET A 391 -11.83 -15.99 -4.44
N GLY A 392 -12.24 -15.00 -3.64
CA GLY A 392 -13.28 -15.14 -2.61
C GLY A 392 -14.67 -15.46 -3.15
N ILE A 393 -15.05 -14.93 -4.31
CA ILE A 393 -16.32 -15.31 -4.99
C ILE A 393 -16.28 -16.78 -5.38
N CYS A 394 -15.17 -17.26 -5.95
CA CYS A 394 -15.00 -18.65 -6.34
C CYS A 394 -15.09 -19.59 -5.13
N ASP A 395 -14.46 -19.22 -4.01
CA ASP A 395 -14.58 -19.94 -2.73
C ASP A 395 -16.03 -19.92 -2.18
N ALA A 396 -16.76 -18.80 -2.32
CA ALA A 396 -18.12 -18.66 -1.82
C ALA A 396 -19.14 -19.51 -2.60
N VAL A 397 -19.03 -19.58 -3.93
CA VAL A 397 -19.85 -20.49 -4.77
C VAL A 397 -19.56 -21.95 -4.41
N ALA A 398 -18.29 -22.31 -4.21
CA ALA A 398 -17.92 -23.66 -3.78
C ALA A 398 -18.48 -24.03 -2.41
N VAL A 399 -18.43 -23.12 -1.42
CA VAL A 399 -19.04 -23.34 -0.10
C VAL A 399 -20.56 -23.46 -0.21
N ALA A 400 -21.23 -22.64 -1.03
CA ALA A 400 -22.67 -22.76 -1.25
C ALA A 400 -23.07 -24.13 -1.83
N LYS A 401 -22.27 -24.67 -2.78
CA LYS A 401 -22.43 -26.04 -3.30
C LYS A 401 -22.23 -27.10 -2.21
N ILE A 402 -21.15 -27.00 -1.43
CA ILE A 402 -20.82 -27.95 -0.34
C ILE A 402 -21.96 -28.06 0.68
N LEU A 403 -22.60 -26.93 1.03
CA LEU A 403 -23.65 -26.88 2.04
C LEU A 403 -25.08 -27.07 1.48
N ASN A 404 -25.24 -27.15 0.16
CA ASN A 404 -26.55 -27.16 -0.54
C ASN A 404 -27.46 -25.98 -0.13
N VAL A 405 -26.89 -24.78 -0.14
CA VAL A 405 -27.55 -23.51 0.25
C VAL A 405 -27.62 -22.53 -0.91
N THR A 406 -28.53 -21.57 -0.82
CA THR A 406 -28.68 -20.49 -1.78
C THR A 406 -27.66 -19.40 -1.47
N LEU A 407 -26.80 -19.08 -2.44
CA LEU A 407 -25.84 -17.99 -2.32
C LEU A 407 -26.54 -16.65 -2.62
N VAL A 408 -26.43 -15.69 -1.71
CA VAL A 408 -26.71 -14.28 -2.02
C VAL A 408 -25.50 -13.69 -2.74
N ILE A 409 -25.70 -12.86 -3.76
CA ILE A 409 -24.60 -12.18 -4.47
C ILE A 409 -23.57 -11.61 -3.46
N PRO A 410 -22.27 -12.01 -3.56
CA PRO A 410 -21.26 -11.62 -2.60
C PRO A 410 -21.13 -10.11 -2.42
N ARG A 411 -21.10 -9.65 -1.16
CA ARG A 411 -20.87 -8.22 -0.86
C ARG A 411 -19.37 -7.93 -0.82
N LEU A 412 -18.97 -6.83 -1.46
CA LEU A 412 -17.60 -6.36 -1.47
C LEU A 412 -17.43 -5.33 -0.34
N GLU A 413 -16.46 -5.56 0.55
CA GLU A 413 -16.15 -4.61 1.63
C GLU A 413 -15.18 -3.53 1.14
N VAL A 414 -15.38 -2.29 1.61
CA VAL A 414 -14.56 -1.14 1.23
C VAL A 414 -13.12 -1.36 1.71
N ASN A 415 -12.17 -1.29 0.77
CA ASN A 415 -10.76 -1.50 1.11
C ASN A 415 -10.15 -0.22 1.73
N PRO A 416 -9.45 -0.30 2.89
CA PRO A 416 -8.89 0.89 3.55
C PRO A 416 -7.78 1.59 2.76
N VAL A 417 -7.14 0.91 1.80
CA VAL A 417 -6.07 1.48 0.95
C VAL A 417 -6.64 2.28 -0.21
N TRP A 418 -7.62 1.71 -0.92
CA TRP A 418 -8.16 2.27 -2.16
C TRP A 418 -9.48 3.04 -1.98
N GLN A 419 -10.14 2.89 -0.82
CA GLN A 419 -11.43 3.52 -0.47
C GLN A 419 -12.54 3.31 -1.51
N ASP A 420 -12.45 2.19 -2.24
CA ASP A 420 -13.36 1.83 -3.31
C ASP A 420 -14.62 1.15 -2.75
N SER A 421 -15.78 1.69 -3.12
CA SER A 421 -17.11 1.24 -2.69
C SER A 421 -17.90 0.51 -3.79
N SER A 422 -17.24 0.10 -4.87
CA SER A 422 -17.89 -0.60 -5.99
C SER A 422 -18.56 -1.90 -5.53
N SER A 423 -19.80 -2.08 -5.93
CA SER A 423 -20.55 -3.32 -5.68
C SER A 423 -20.08 -4.46 -6.58
N PHE A 424 -20.58 -5.67 -6.35
CA PHE A 424 -20.39 -6.80 -7.28
C PHE A 424 -20.88 -6.43 -8.69
N ALA A 425 -22.07 -5.81 -8.78
CA ALA A 425 -22.70 -5.41 -10.04
C ALA A 425 -22.01 -4.21 -10.72
N ASP A 426 -21.14 -3.47 -10.03
CA ASP A 426 -20.31 -2.44 -10.65
C ASP A 426 -19.15 -3.03 -11.47
N ILE A 427 -18.78 -4.28 -11.21
CA ILE A 427 -17.57 -4.93 -11.71
C ILE A 427 -17.92 -6.12 -12.61
N PHE A 428 -18.83 -6.98 -12.15
CA PHE A 428 -19.16 -8.25 -12.79
C PHE A 428 -20.60 -8.27 -13.33
N ASP A 429 -20.78 -8.95 -14.46
CA ASP A 429 -22.07 -9.18 -15.08
C ASP A 429 -22.88 -10.20 -14.27
N VAL A 430 -23.91 -9.71 -13.56
CA VAL A 430 -24.71 -10.51 -12.61
C VAL A 430 -25.60 -11.51 -13.35
N ASP A 431 -26.18 -11.13 -14.49
CA ASP A 431 -27.05 -11.99 -15.27
C ASP A 431 -26.27 -13.15 -15.89
N HIS A 432 -25.10 -12.87 -16.46
CA HIS A 432 -24.17 -13.90 -16.94
C HIS A 432 -23.72 -14.81 -15.79
N PHE A 433 -23.33 -14.25 -14.64
CA PHE A 433 -22.87 -15.01 -13.48
C PHE A 433 -23.94 -15.98 -12.95
N ILE A 434 -25.19 -15.53 -12.80
CA ILE A 434 -26.31 -16.38 -12.39
C ILE A 434 -26.60 -17.44 -13.47
N THR A 435 -26.65 -17.04 -14.74
CA THR A 435 -27.01 -17.93 -15.86
C THR A 435 -26.01 -19.07 -16.06
N VAL A 436 -24.70 -18.79 -15.98
CA VAL A 436 -23.63 -19.79 -16.14
C VAL A 436 -23.61 -20.81 -14.98
N LEU A 437 -24.08 -20.41 -13.80
CA LEU A 437 -24.03 -21.22 -12.57
C LEU A 437 -25.39 -21.81 -12.16
N LYS A 438 -26.47 -21.52 -12.90
CA LYS A 438 -27.87 -21.88 -12.56
C LYS A 438 -28.09 -23.37 -12.24
N ASP A 439 -27.38 -24.24 -12.95
CA ASP A 439 -27.50 -25.70 -12.81
C ASP A 439 -26.58 -26.25 -11.70
N GLU A 440 -25.67 -25.42 -11.20
CA GLU A 440 -24.66 -25.80 -10.20
C GLU A 440 -24.96 -25.28 -8.81
N VAL A 441 -25.40 -24.03 -8.66
CA VAL A 441 -25.68 -23.38 -7.37
C VAL A 441 -26.85 -22.43 -7.54
N ARG A 442 -27.79 -22.41 -6.57
CA ARG A 442 -28.83 -21.38 -6.52
C ARG A 442 -28.23 -20.05 -6.09
N ILE A 443 -28.41 -19.02 -6.90
CA ILE A 443 -27.89 -17.68 -6.64
C ILE A 443 -29.04 -16.67 -6.69
N VAL A 444 -29.14 -15.80 -5.69
CA VAL A 444 -30.13 -14.71 -5.62
C VAL A 444 -29.43 -13.36 -5.51
N ARG A 445 -30.00 -12.35 -6.19
CA ARG A 445 -29.48 -10.97 -6.19
C ARG A 445 -29.52 -10.35 -4.81
N GLU A 446 -30.65 -10.52 -4.13
CA GLU A 446 -30.94 -9.94 -2.82
C GLU A 446 -31.48 -11.00 -1.86
N LEU A 447 -31.53 -10.64 -0.58
CA LEU A 447 -32.15 -11.49 0.42
C LEU A 447 -33.68 -11.43 0.35
N PRO A 448 -34.38 -12.55 0.63
CA PRO A 448 -35.80 -12.52 0.94
C PRO A 448 -36.13 -11.52 2.05
N THR A 449 -37.33 -10.94 2.02
CA THR A 449 -37.76 -9.86 2.91
C THR A 449 -37.67 -10.22 4.40
N GLN A 450 -37.92 -11.48 4.78
CA GLN A 450 -37.77 -11.96 6.16
C GLN A 450 -36.31 -11.93 6.69
N TYR A 451 -35.33 -11.76 5.80
CA TYR A 451 -33.91 -11.62 6.13
C TYR A 451 -33.34 -10.23 5.81
N ALA A 452 -34.17 -9.24 5.45
CA ALA A 452 -33.72 -7.89 5.11
C ALA A 452 -32.91 -7.20 6.22
N TRP A 453 -33.08 -7.61 7.48
CA TRP A 453 -32.28 -7.18 8.63
C TRP A 453 -30.80 -7.61 8.57
N SER A 454 -30.43 -8.59 7.74
CA SER A 454 -29.08 -9.16 7.62
C SER A 454 -28.16 -8.26 6.76
N THR A 455 -27.98 -7.03 7.23
CA THR A 455 -27.18 -5.98 6.60
C THR A 455 -25.77 -5.91 7.19
N ARG A 456 -24.86 -5.21 6.51
CA ARG A 456 -23.51 -4.92 7.01
C ARG A 456 -23.56 -4.22 8.37
N ASP A 457 -24.45 -3.25 8.54
CA ASP A 457 -24.53 -2.40 9.74
C ASP A 457 -25.12 -3.15 10.94
N TYR A 458 -26.11 -4.03 10.71
CA TYR A 458 -26.61 -4.98 11.71
C TYR A 458 -25.48 -5.85 12.29
N TYR A 459 -24.52 -6.22 11.44
CA TYR A 459 -23.34 -7.00 11.81
C TYR A 459 -22.16 -6.18 12.34
N ALA A 460 -22.12 -4.87 12.08
CA ALA A 460 -21.12 -3.95 12.62
C ALA A 460 -21.39 -3.60 14.09
N THR A 461 -22.66 -3.53 14.49
CA THR A 461 -23.11 -3.13 15.84
C THR A 461 -22.86 -4.17 16.95
N GLY A 462 -22.44 -5.41 16.64
CA GLY A 462 -22.19 -6.39 17.70
C GLY A 462 -21.74 -7.80 17.29
N ILE A 463 -21.87 -8.73 18.23
CA ILE A 463 -21.77 -10.18 17.99
C ILE A 463 -23.20 -10.69 17.75
N ARG A 464 -23.38 -11.45 16.66
CA ARG A 464 -24.67 -11.98 16.22
C ARG A 464 -24.49 -13.48 15.97
N ALA A 465 -25.43 -14.32 16.39
CA ALA A 465 -25.36 -15.77 16.19
C ALA A 465 -25.26 -16.16 14.71
N THR A 466 -25.93 -15.40 13.83
CA THR A 466 -25.86 -15.57 12.37
C THR A 466 -24.58 -15.04 11.73
N ARG A 467 -23.64 -14.44 12.50
CA ARG A 467 -22.36 -13.94 11.97
C ARG A 467 -21.18 -14.82 12.35
N ILE A 468 -20.58 -15.41 11.35
CA ILE A 468 -19.43 -16.30 11.47
C ILE A 468 -18.15 -15.50 11.19
N LYS A 469 -17.41 -15.22 12.26
CA LYS A 469 -16.15 -14.44 12.25
C LYS A 469 -14.90 -15.34 12.33
N THR A 470 -15.09 -16.62 12.63
CA THR A 470 -14.08 -17.58 13.08
C THR A 470 -13.56 -18.52 11.98
N ALA A 471 -14.06 -18.39 10.74
CA ALA A 471 -13.66 -19.21 9.60
C ALA A 471 -12.13 -19.17 9.41
N PRO A 472 -11.41 -20.30 9.56
CA PRO A 472 -9.98 -20.36 9.34
C PRO A 472 -9.60 -19.90 7.93
N THR A 473 -8.38 -19.39 7.77
CA THR A 473 -7.78 -19.28 6.44
C THR A 473 -7.53 -20.70 5.92
N HIS A 474 -7.99 -21.01 4.70
CA HIS A 474 -7.97 -22.36 4.13
C HIS A 474 -8.70 -23.42 4.99
N ALA A 475 -9.92 -23.11 5.44
CA ALA A 475 -10.76 -24.09 6.12
C ALA A 475 -11.12 -25.26 5.18
N SER A 476 -11.28 -26.47 5.72
CA SER A 476 -11.71 -27.64 4.96
C SER A 476 -13.21 -27.58 4.65
N ALA A 477 -13.71 -28.46 3.76
CA ALA A 477 -15.12 -28.53 3.45
C ALA A 477 -15.96 -28.92 4.69
N GLU A 478 -15.44 -29.87 5.47
CA GLU A 478 -16.05 -30.38 6.71
C GLU A 478 -16.20 -29.27 7.75
N TRP A 479 -15.24 -28.35 7.85
CA TRP A 479 -15.35 -27.21 8.78
C TRP A 479 -16.62 -26.38 8.50
N TYR A 480 -16.99 -26.19 7.23
CA TYR A 480 -18.23 -25.48 6.88
C TYR A 480 -19.48 -26.30 7.24
N VAL A 481 -19.44 -27.62 7.03
CA VAL A 481 -20.54 -28.51 7.41
C VAL A 481 -20.73 -28.53 8.93
N GLU A 482 -19.66 -28.47 9.71
CA GLU A 482 -19.71 -28.47 11.18
C GLU A 482 -20.04 -27.10 11.80
N ASN A 483 -19.62 -25.99 11.17
CA ASN A 483 -19.65 -24.65 11.81
C ASN A 483 -20.57 -23.64 11.12
N VAL A 484 -20.95 -23.86 9.85
CA VAL A 484 -21.80 -22.93 9.07
C VAL A 484 -23.18 -23.52 8.83
N LEU A 485 -23.28 -24.78 8.40
CA LEU A 485 -24.57 -25.43 8.15
C LEU A 485 -25.52 -25.41 9.38
N PRO A 486 -25.08 -25.67 10.63
CA PRO A 486 -25.99 -25.64 11.78
C PRO A 486 -26.56 -24.25 12.08
N VAL A 487 -25.80 -23.19 11.76
CA VAL A 487 -26.28 -21.80 11.88
C VAL A 487 -27.35 -21.52 10.82
N ILE A 488 -27.15 -21.98 9.58
CA ILE A 488 -28.14 -21.87 8.51
C ILE A 488 -29.40 -22.67 8.85
N GLN A 489 -29.26 -23.90 9.37
CA GLN A 489 -30.41 -24.73 9.78
C GLN A 489 -31.19 -24.12 10.96
N SER A 490 -30.51 -23.43 11.88
CA SER A 490 -31.15 -22.80 13.06
C SER A 490 -31.85 -21.47 12.75
N TYR A 491 -31.32 -20.67 11.83
CA TYR A 491 -31.79 -19.29 11.57
C TYR A 491 -32.27 -19.04 10.13
N GLY A 492 -32.15 -20.03 9.25
CA GLY A 492 -32.37 -19.93 7.79
C GLY A 492 -31.27 -19.16 7.05
N ILE A 493 -30.33 -18.52 7.74
CA ILE A 493 -29.29 -17.67 7.16
C ILE A 493 -27.99 -17.66 7.99
N ALA A 494 -26.85 -17.64 7.31
CA ALA A 494 -25.54 -17.33 7.91
C ALA A 494 -24.74 -16.34 7.07
N ALA A 495 -24.05 -15.44 7.76
CA ALA A 495 -23.19 -14.41 7.20
C ALA A 495 -21.73 -14.65 7.60
N VAL A 496 -20.86 -14.96 6.66
CA VAL A 496 -19.42 -15.16 6.92
C VAL A 496 -18.65 -13.88 6.59
N ALA A 497 -18.02 -13.28 7.62
CA ALA A 497 -17.44 -11.93 7.52
C ALA A 497 -16.29 -11.71 8.52
N PRO A 498 -15.02 -11.56 8.07
CA PRO A 498 -14.57 -11.37 6.67
C PRO A 498 -14.26 -12.67 5.91
N PHE A 499 -14.52 -12.68 4.59
CA PHE A 499 -14.37 -13.83 3.71
C PHE A 499 -13.31 -13.58 2.61
N SER A 500 -12.05 -13.91 2.92
CA SER A 500 -10.95 -13.95 1.97
C SER A 500 -10.06 -15.16 2.25
N HIS A 501 -9.71 -15.91 1.20
CA HIS A 501 -8.94 -17.18 1.28
C HIS A 501 -9.49 -18.19 2.30
N ARG A 502 -10.82 -18.37 2.35
CA ARG A 502 -11.48 -19.17 3.40
C ARG A 502 -11.69 -20.64 3.04
N LEU A 503 -11.52 -21.07 1.80
CA LEU A 503 -11.56 -22.49 1.43
C LEU A 503 -10.15 -23.05 1.17
N ALA A 504 -9.91 -24.29 1.55
CA ALA A 504 -8.67 -25.00 1.25
C ALA A 504 -8.44 -25.20 -0.26
N PHE A 505 -7.21 -25.50 -0.66
CA PHE A 505 -6.85 -25.90 -2.05
C PHE A 505 -6.63 -27.39 -2.22
N ASP A 506 -6.47 -28.12 -1.12
CA ASP A 506 -6.24 -29.57 -1.09
C ASP A 506 -7.41 -30.24 -0.37
N ASN A 507 -7.63 -31.53 -0.65
CA ASN A 507 -8.72 -32.35 -0.08
C ASN A 507 -10.13 -31.78 -0.33
N VAL A 508 -10.30 -30.93 -1.35
CA VAL A 508 -11.60 -30.48 -1.86
C VAL A 508 -11.99 -31.40 -3.02
N PRO A 509 -13.24 -31.92 -3.11
CA PRO A 509 -13.64 -32.83 -4.18
C PRO A 509 -13.44 -32.24 -5.58
N GLU A 510 -13.10 -33.09 -6.56
CA GLU A 510 -12.75 -32.65 -7.91
C GLU A 510 -13.88 -31.85 -8.59
N SER A 511 -15.14 -32.25 -8.42
CA SER A 511 -16.30 -31.51 -8.93
C SER A 511 -16.40 -30.09 -8.36
N ILE A 512 -16.05 -29.90 -7.08
CA ILE A 512 -16.02 -28.59 -6.42
C ILE A 512 -14.82 -27.76 -6.92
N GLN A 513 -13.67 -28.38 -7.19
CA GLN A 513 -12.53 -27.71 -7.80
C GLN A 513 -12.85 -27.24 -9.22
N ARG A 514 -13.43 -28.13 -10.06
CA ARG A 514 -13.92 -27.78 -11.41
C ARG A 514 -14.95 -26.65 -11.36
N LEU A 515 -15.86 -26.63 -10.37
CA LEU A 515 -16.78 -25.51 -10.15
C LEU A 515 -16.03 -24.19 -9.85
N ARG A 516 -15.01 -24.20 -8.98
CA ARG A 516 -14.17 -23.00 -8.73
C ARG A 516 -13.46 -22.52 -10.00
N CYS A 517 -13.01 -23.45 -10.85
CA CYS A 517 -12.40 -23.14 -12.14
C CYS A 517 -13.41 -22.46 -13.09
N LYS A 518 -14.60 -23.06 -13.26
CA LYS A 518 -15.71 -22.50 -14.06
C LYS A 518 -16.11 -21.11 -13.56
N VAL A 519 -16.21 -20.91 -12.24
CA VAL A 519 -16.48 -19.57 -11.68
C VAL A 519 -15.36 -18.58 -12.03
N ASN A 520 -14.10 -18.97 -11.84
CA ASN A 520 -12.96 -18.07 -12.04
C ASN A 520 -12.68 -17.73 -13.51
N PHE A 521 -12.96 -18.61 -14.47
CA PHE A 521 -12.59 -18.41 -15.87
C PHE A 521 -13.80 -18.15 -16.80
N GLU A 522 -15.01 -18.58 -16.44
CA GLU A 522 -16.19 -18.49 -17.31
C GLU A 522 -17.31 -17.61 -16.72
N ALA A 523 -17.61 -17.74 -15.42
CA ALA A 523 -18.75 -17.02 -14.82
C ALA A 523 -18.41 -15.57 -14.42
N LEU A 524 -17.16 -15.27 -14.06
CA LEU A 524 -16.73 -13.92 -13.63
C LEU A 524 -16.30 -13.03 -14.81
N ASN A 525 -17.28 -12.72 -15.65
CA ASN A 525 -17.19 -11.72 -16.73
C ASN A 525 -17.38 -10.31 -16.19
N PHE A 526 -16.61 -9.36 -16.73
CA PHE A 526 -16.76 -7.94 -16.38
C PHE A 526 -17.99 -7.31 -17.06
N VAL A 527 -18.55 -6.27 -16.45
CA VAL A 527 -19.66 -5.48 -17.03
C VAL A 527 -19.28 -4.85 -18.39
N PRO A 528 -20.26 -4.58 -19.28
CA PRO A 528 -20.02 -4.08 -20.65
C PRO A 528 -19.02 -2.92 -20.74
N ARG A 529 -19.23 -1.82 -20.01
CA ARG A 529 -18.32 -0.66 -19.96
C ARG A 529 -16.84 -0.98 -19.74
N ILE A 530 -16.51 -1.97 -18.91
CA ILE A 530 -15.12 -2.39 -18.65
C ILE A 530 -14.55 -3.13 -19.86
N ARG A 531 -15.37 -3.97 -20.51
CA ARG A 531 -15.01 -4.73 -21.70
C ARG A 531 -14.85 -3.82 -22.92
N GLU A 532 -15.78 -2.89 -23.11
CA GLU A 532 -15.81 -1.93 -24.23
C GLU A 532 -14.62 -0.98 -24.17
N LEU A 533 -14.37 -0.32 -23.03
CA LEU A 533 -13.15 0.47 -22.83
C LEU A 533 -11.89 -0.39 -22.97
N GLY A 534 -11.90 -1.62 -22.45
CA GLY A 534 -10.80 -2.56 -22.58
C GLY A 534 -10.48 -2.94 -24.04
N ASP A 535 -11.50 -3.22 -24.85
CA ASP A 535 -11.37 -3.54 -26.27
C ASP A 535 -11.00 -2.28 -27.09
N ALA A 536 -11.49 -1.09 -26.75
CA ALA A 536 -11.05 0.18 -27.36
C ALA A 536 -9.57 0.47 -27.10
N VAL A 537 -9.10 0.29 -25.86
CA VAL A 537 -7.69 0.41 -25.49
C VAL A 537 -6.84 -0.64 -26.22
N VAL A 538 -7.29 -1.90 -26.30
CA VAL A 538 -6.60 -2.96 -27.07
C VAL A 538 -6.58 -2.63 -28.56
N HIS A 539 -7.66 -2.12 -29.13
CA HIS A 539 -7.71 -1.72 -30.53
C HIS A 539 -6.68 -0.62 -30.82
N ARG A 540 -6.59 0.41 -29.99
CA ARG A 540 -5.59 1.49 -30.13
C ARG A 540 -4.15 0.99 -29.91
N LEU A 541 -3.96 -0.02 -29.06
CA LEU A 541 -2.67 -0.70 -28.84
C LEU A 541 -2.24 -1.54 -30.06
N ARG A 542 -3.18 -2.19 -30.75
CA ARG A 542 -2.90 -2.97 -31.96
C ARG A 542 -2.81 -2.10 -33.23
N ASN A 543 -3.58 -1.02 -33.29
CA ASN A 543 -3.66 -0.10 -34.43
C ASN A 543 -3.22 1.32 -34.01
N PRO A 544 -1.91 1.60 -33.85
CA PRO A 544 -1.45 2.96 -33.63
C PRO A 544 -1.83 3.86 -34.82
N PRO A 545 -2.22 5.13 -34.59
CA PRO A 545 -2.42 6.06 -35.69
C PRO A 545 -1.11 6.21 -36.46
N SER A 546 -1.17 6.06 -37.78
CA SER A 546 0.01 6.08 -38.63
C SER A 546 0.65 7.47 -38.60
N SER A 547 1.80 7.60 -37.91
CA SER A 547 2.68 8.74 -38.14
C SER A 547 3.06 8.73 -39.61
N SER A 548 2.84 9.85 -40.29
CA SER A 548 3.03 10.05 -41.73
C SER A 548 4.25 9.30 -42.28
N ILE A 549 4.02 8.15 -42.93
CA ILE A 549 5.02 7.56 -43.80
C ILE A 549 5.08 8.46 -45.03
N THR A 550 6.06 9.36 -45.06
CA THR A 550 6.44 10.07 -46.26
C THR A 550 6.86 9.04 -47.30
N SER A 551 5.98 8.80 -48.28
CA SER A 551 6.22 7.98 -49.45
C SER A 551 7.34 8.61 -50.29
N GLY A 552 8.58 8.16 -50.08
CA GLY A 552 9.75 8.83 -50.67
C GLY A 552 11.08 8.12 -50.43
N ALA A 553 11.16 6.81 -50.65
CA ALA A 553 12.43 6.09 -50.84
C ALA A 553 12.22 4.76 -51.59
N THR A 554 12.71 4.68 -52.82
CA THR A 554 12.84 3.43 -53.60
C THR A 554 14.25 2.87 -53.43
N ASP A 555 14.45 1.90 -52.53
CA ASP A 555 15.63 1.02 -52.51
C ASP A 555 15.37 -0.28 -51.70
N PRO A 556 16.00 -1.43 -51.99
CA PRO A 556 15.45 -2.73 -51.63
C PRO A 556 15.88 -3.25 -50.25
N THR A 557 15.01 -3.10 -49.25
CA THR A 557 15.12 -3.79 -47.94
C THR A 557 13.86 -4.58 -47.56
N GLU A 558 13.35 -5.40 -48.50
CA GLU A 558 12.16 -6.26 -48.29
C GLU A 558 12.23 -7.15 -47.02
N ARG A 559 13.44 -7.52 -46.58
CA ARG A 559 13.67 -8.35 -45.38
C ARG A 559 13.49 -7.59 -44.04
N VAL A 560 13.64 -6.27 -44.02
CA VAL A 560 13.37 -5.46 -42.82
C VAL A 560 11.86 -5.16 -42.74
N ASN A 561 11.25 -4.85 -43.88
CA ASN A 561 9.81 -4.62 -44.00
C ASN A 561 8.95 -5.84 -43.63
N THR A 562 9.44 -7.07 -43.80
CA THR A 562 8.71 -8.29 -43.39
C THR A 562 8.67 -8.49 -41.87
N ILE A 563 9.73 -8.12 -41.14
CA ILE A 563 9.74 -8.19 -39.67
C ILE A 563 8.85 -7.08 -39.07
N ALA A 564 8.92 -5.87 -39.63
CA ALA A 564 8.03 -4.76 -39.24
C ALA A 564 6.55 -5.11 -39.45
N LYS A 565 6.20 -5.79 -40.56
CA LYS A 565 4.84 -6.30 -40.80
C LYS A 565 4.44 -7.45 -39.86
N SER A 566 5.37 -8.33 -39.46
CA SER A 566 5.09 -9.46 -38.55
C SER A 566 4.98 -9.07 -37.06
N GLY A 567 5.52 -7.91 -36.69
CA GLY A 567 5.39 -7.31 -35.36
C GLY A 567 4.28 -6.25 -35.22
N ALA A 568 3.62 -5.88 -36.32
CA ALA A 568 2.61 -4.83 -36.33
C ALA A 568 1.48 -5.16 -35.34
N GLY A 569 1.22 -4.23 -34.41
CA GLY A 569 0.19 -4.37 -33.39
C GLY A 569 0.46 -5.39 -32.28
N LYS A 570 1.69 -5.89 -32.12
CA LYS A 570 2.08 -6.64 -30.91
C LYS A 570 2.43 -5.68 -29.77
N PHE A 571 2.02 -6.01 -28.55
CA PHE A 571 2.33 -5.22 -27.35
C PHE A 571 2.54 -6.08 -26.10
N VAL A 572 3.28 -5.53 -25.14
CA VAL A 572 3.47 -6.13 -23.81
C VAL A 572 2.63 -5.38 -22.80
N VAL A 573 1.96 -6.10 -21.90
CA VAL A 573 1.40 -5.51 -20.68
C VAL A 573 2.36 -5.72 -19.52
N LEU A 574 2.83 -4.61 -18.96
CA LEU A 574 3.65 -4.55 -17.76
C LEU A 574 2.77 -4.19 -16.56
N HIS A 575 2.50 -5.17 -15.70
CA HIS A 575 1.92 -4.93 -14.38
C HIS A 575 3.03 -4.56 -13.39
N LEU A 576 3.23 -3.26 -13.19
CA LEU A 576 4.36 -2.75 -12.42
C LEU A 576 4.20 -2.93 -10.90
N ARG A 577 2.98 -2.74 -10.37
CA ARG A 577 2.66 -2.83 -8.93
C ARG A 577 3.68 -2.17 -7.99
N PHE A 578 4.29 -1.07 -8.46
CA PHE A 578 5.23 -0.26 -7.68
C PHE A 578 4.48 0.93 -7.04
N ASP A 579 3.29 0.67 -6.49
CA ASP A 579 2.47 1.67 -5.83
C ASP A 579 2.91 1.86 -4.36
N LYS A 580 2.54 2.99 -3.76
CA LYS A 580 3.02 3.41 -2.43
C LYS A 580 2.70 2.40 -1.32
N ASP A 581 1.57 1.70 -1.43
CA ASP A 581 1.18 0.64 -0.49
C ASP A 581 2.06 -0.61 -0.63
N MET A 582 2.40 -1.04 -1.85
CA MET A 582 3.30 -2.17 -2.09
C MET A 582 4.74 -1.84 -1.67
N ALA A 583 5.23 -0.65 -2.02
CA ALA A 583 6.53 -0.15 -1.59
C ALA A 583 6.62 -0.16 -0.05
N ALA A 584 5.61 0.42 0.63
CA ALA A 584 5.54 0.43 2.09
C ALA A 584 5.40 -0.97 2.69
N HIS A 585 4.58 -1.86 2.13
CA HIS A 585 4.37 -3.22 2.65
C HIS A 585 5.63 -4.10 2.51
N SER A 586 6.38 -3.98 1.40
CA SER A 586 7.58 -4.79 1.14
C SER A 586 8.69 -4.61 2.18
N GLY A 587 8.86 -3.39 2.70
CA GLY A 587 9.94 -3.04 3.62
C GLY A 587 11.33 -2.92 3.00
N CYS A 588 11.44 -3.00 1.68
CA CYS A 588 12.70 -2.90 0.94
C CYS A 588 13.20 -1.46 0.83
N ASP A 589 14.47 -1.31 0.48
CA ASP A 589 15.11 -0.04 0.14
C ASP A 589 15.07 0.15 -1.38
N PHE A 590 14.52 1.28 -1.82
CA PHE A 590 14.42 1.66 -3.23
C PHE A 590 15.38 2.79 -3.62
N GLY A 591 16.31 3.19 -2.75
CA GLY A 591 17.36 4.17 -3.04
C GLY A 591 17.06 5.63 -2.66
N GLY A 592 15.90 5.92 -2.06
CA GLY A 592 15.58 7.24 -1.48
C GLY A 592 16.14 7.46 -0.06
N GLY A 593 16.92 6.50 0.46
CA GLY A 593 17.66 6.60 1.71
C GLY A 593 16.79 6.74 2.96
N LYS A 594 17.34 7.37 4.02
CA LYS A 594 16.69 7.45 5.34
C LYS A 594 15.33 8.17 5.30
N ALA A 595 15.15 9.14 4.40
CA ALA A 595 13.89 9.87 4.25
C ALA A 595 12.78 8.98 3.67
N GLU A 596 13.02 8.30 2.55
CA GLU A 596 12.09 7.34 1.94
C GLU A 596 11.76 6.21 2.93
N LYS A 597 12.78 5.63 3.58
CA LYS A 597 12.60 4.57 4.58
C LYS A 597 11.69 4.99 5.74
N LEU A 598 11.83 6.22 6.24
CA LEU A 598 10.98 6.75 7.30
C LEU A 598 9.55 7.05 6.82
N ALA A 599 9.40 7.61 5.62
CA ALA A 599 8.09 7.92 5.02
C ALA A 599 7.27 6.64 4.77
N LEU A 600 7.89 5.60 4.19
CA LEU A 600 7.26 4.31 3.95
C LEU A 600 6.94 3.57 5.26
N ALA A 601 7.79 3.66 6.28
CA ALA A 601 7.50 3.12 7.61
C ALA A 601 6.29 3.82 8.28
N LYS A 602 6.21 5.15 8.21
CA LYS A 602 5.06 5.92 8.72
C LYS A 602 3.77 5.57 7.99
N TYR A 603 3.82 5.46 6.65
CA TYR A 603 2.67 5.05 5.84
C TYR A 603 2.19 3.65 6.22
N ARG A 604 3.10 2.69 6.41
CA ARG A 604 2.79 1.33 6.87
C ARG A 604 2.06 1.31 8.22
N GLN A 605 2.54 2.13 9.18
CA GLN A 605 1.91 2.24 10.50
C GLN A 605 0.47 2.77 10.43
N VAL A 606 0.23 3.81 9.63
CA VAL A 606 -1.10 4.44 9.46
C VAL A 606 -2.08 3.48 8.78
N ILE A 607 -1.74 2.98 7.59
CA ILE A 607 -2.69 2.21 6.75
C ILE A 607 -3.08 0.87 7.38
N TRP A 608 -2.12 0.15 7.98
CA TRP A 608 -2.39 -1.15 8.58
C TRP A 608 -2.65 -1.09 10.09
N GLN A 609 -2.63 0.09 10.72
CA GLN A 609 -2.83 0.28 12.16
C GLN A 609 -1.89 -0.62 12.99
N GLY A 610 -0.61 -0.66 12.60
CA GLY A 610 0.42 -1.51 13.23
C GLY A 610 0.33 -3.01 12.94
N ARG A 611 -0.67 -3.52 12.21
CA ARG A 611 -0.81 -4.96 11.87
C ARG A 611 0.31 -5.50 10.97
N VAL A 612 0.94 -4.63 10.17
CA VAL A 612 2.14 -4.98 9.38
C VAL A 612 3.35 -4.42 10.10
N LEU A 613 4.09 -5.32 10.76
CA LEU A 613 5.32 -4.99 11.48
C LEU A 613 6.44 -4.54 10.52
N ASN A 614 7.47 -3.91 11.08
CA ASN A 614 8.71 -3.70 10.33
C ASN A 614 9.37 -5.05 10.00
N SER A 615 9.94 -5.16 8.80
CA SER A 615 10.75 -6.32 8.42
C SER A 615 11.88 -6.53 9.43
N GLN A 616 12.07 -7.77 9.86
CA GLN A 616 13.24 -8.21 10.63
C GLN A 616 14.44 -8.53 9.72
N PHE A 617 14.21 -8.65 8.41
CA PHE A 617 15.23 -8.92 7.39
C PHE A 617 15.82 -7.63 6.83
N THR A 618 17.10 -7.69 6.42
CA THR A 618 17.77 -6.61 5.68
C THR A 618 17.21 -6.45 4.25
N ASP A 619 17.51 -5.35 3.56
CA ASP A 619 17.12 -5.15 2.15
C ASP A 619 17.68 -6.27 1.26
N GLU A 620 18.95 -6.61 1.44
CA GLU A 620 19.62 -7.69 0.72
C GLU A 620 18.96 -9.05 0.96
N GLU A 621 18.59 -9.38 2.20
CA GLU A 621 17.85 -10.60 2.49
C GLU A 621 16.45 -10.62 1.86
N LEU A 622 15.75 -9.48 1.83
CA LEU A 622 14.43 -9.38 1.19
C LEU A 622 14.55 -9.56 -0.33
N ARG A 623 15.57 -8.95 -0.96
CA ARG A 623 15.89 -9.07 -2.38
C ARG A 623 16.29 -10.51 -2.74
N ASN A 624 17.22 -11.11 -2.01
CA ASN A 624 17.65 -12.49 -2.22
C ASN A 624 16.52 -13.52 -1.97
N LYS A 625 15.49 -13.18 -1.19
CA LYS A 625 14.27 -13.99 -1.02
C LYS A 625 13.17 -13.66 -2.05
N GLY A 626 13.42 -12.78 -3.02
CA GLY A 626 12.48 -12.37 -4.06
C GLY A 626 11.25 -11.62 -3.54
N ARG A 627 11.34 -10.97 -2.38
CA ARG A 627 10.22 -10.30 -1.70
C ARG A 627 10.02 -8.84 -2.07
N CYS A 628 11.01 -8.21 -2.70
CA CYS A 628 10.93 -6.83 -3.14
C CYS A 628 10.26 -6.73 -4.51
N PRO A 629 9.34 -5.77 -4.74
CA PRO A 629 8.95 -5.40 -6.10
C PRO A 629 10.15 -4.79 -6.83
N LEU A 630 10.25 -5.00 -8.13
CA LEU A 630 11.22 -4.31 -8.98
C LEU A 630 10.78 -2.86 -9.18
N THR A 631 11.73 -1.93 -9.08
CA THR A 631 11.55 -0.53 -9.49
C THR A 631 11.39 -0.41 -11.02
N PRO A 632 10.91 0.73 -11.56
CA PRO A 632 10.85 0.97 -13.00
C PRO A 632 12.21 0.81 -13.72
N GLU A 633 13.31 1.17 -13.06
CA GLU A 633 14.68 0.94 -13.55
C GLU A 633 14.95 -0.57 -13.70
N GLU A 634 14.78 -1.34 -12.61
CA GLU A 634 15.10 -2.77 -12.56
C GLU A 634 14.25 -3.62 -13.53
N ILE A 635 12.96 -3.31 -13.69
CA ILE A 635 12.12 -3.98 -14.69
C ILE A 635 12.47 -3.56 -16.12
N GLY A 636 12.89 -2.31 -16.33
CA GLY A 636 13.39 -1.85 -17.63
C GLY A 636 14.67 -2.59 -18.04
N LEU A 637 15.58 -2.84 -17.10
CA LEU A 637 16.77 -3.67 -17.31
C LEU A 637 16.42 -5.12 -17.61
N LEU A 638 15.47 -5.72 -16.86
CA LEU A 638 14.98 -7.08 -17.14
C LEU A 638 14.41 -7.19 -18.56
N LEU A 639 13.49 -6.30 -18.95
CA LEU A 639 12.91 -6.28 -20.29
C LEU A 639 14.01 -6.12 -21.36
N SER A 640 14.97 -5.25 -21.09
CA SER A 640 16.09 -5.00 -22.00
C SER A 640 16.95 -6.25 -22.24
N ALA A 641 17.28 -6.97 -21.17
CA ALA A 641 18.07 -8.21 -21.21
C ALA A 641 17.29 -9.42 -21.76
N LEU A 642 15.95 -9.37 -21.76
CA LEU A 642 15.11 -10.39 -22.41
C LEU A 642 14.99 -10.20 -23.93
N GLY A 643 15.55 -9.12 -24.50
CA GLY A 643 15.55 -8.87 -25.94
C GLY A 643 14.45 -7.93 -26.44
N PHE A 644 13.66 -7.32 -25.55
CA PHE A 644 12.75 -6.24 -25.97
C PHE A 644 13.56 -5.03 -26.45
N THR A 645 13.02 -4.25 -27.39
CA THR A 645 13.67 -3.07 -28.00
C THR A 645 13.03 -1.76 -27.52
N ASN A 646 13.69 -0.62 -27.72
CA ASN A 646 13.09 0.71 -27.49
C ASN A 646 11.77 0.94 -28.27
N ASN A 647 11.62 0.32 -29.44
CA ASN A 647 10.40 0.34 -30.25
C ASN A 647 9.30 -0.61 -29.73
N THR A 648 9.53 -1.34 -28.63
CA THR A 648 8.51 -2.21 -28.02
C THR A 648 7.42 -1.36 -27.37
N ARG A 649 6.17 -1.56 -27.81
CA ARG A 649 4.99 -0.93 -27.23
C ARG A 649 4.64 -1.58 -25.88
N LEU A 650 4.69 -0.78 -24.82
CA LEU A 650 4.39 -1.18 -23.45
C LEU A 650 3.10 -0.52 -22.95
N TYR A 651 2.14 -1.34 -22.53
CA TYR A 651 1.00 -0.89 -21.73
C TYR A 651 1.30 -1.06 -20.23
N LEU A 652 1.25 0.04 -19.49
CA LEU A 652 1.53 0.08 -18.05
C LEU A 652 0.25 -0.15 -17.23
N ALA A 653 0.08 -1.38 -16.75
CA ALA A 653 -0.93 -1.74 -15.77
C ALA A 653 -0.46 -1.37 -14.34
N SER A 654 -0.89 -0.21 -13.87
CA SER A 654 -0.62 0.30 -12.52
C SER A 654 -1.70 1.32 -12.12
N HIS A 655 -1.84 1.57 -10.81
CA HIS A 655 -2.72 2.62 -10.29
C HIS A 655 -1.95 3.94 -10.17
N GLN A 656 -1.01 4.03 -9.23
CA GLN A 656 -0.17 5.22 -9.06
C GLN A 656 1.25 4.78 -8.69
N VAL A 657 2.17 4.93 -9.64
CA VAL A 657 3.58 4.58 -9.43
C VAL A 657 4.19 5.47 -8.36
N TYR A 658 4.73 4.86 -7.31
CA TYR A 658 5.38 5.55 -6.21
C TYR A 658 6.59 6.33 -6.71
N GLY A 659 6.70 7.62 -6.31
CA GLY A 659 7.69 8.55 -6.83
C GLY A 659 7.43 9.04 -8.27
N GLY A 660 6.29 8.69 -8.87
CA GLY A 660 5.79 9.26 -10.12
C GLY A 660 6.80 9.30 -11.27
N GLU A 661 6.81 10.44 -11.98
CA GLU A 661 7.67 10.64 -13.15
C GLU A 661 9.16 10.48 -12.84
N ALA A 662 9.61 10.93 -11.67
CA ALA A 662 11.01 10.78 -11.24
C ALA A 662 11.47 9.32 -11.26
N ARG A 663 10.59 8.38 -10.88
CA ARG A 663 10.85 6.93 -10.94
C ARG A 663 10.59 6.33 -12.32
N ILE A 664 9.55 6.76 -13.04
CA ILE A 664 9.19 6.23 -14.37
C ILE A 664 10.22 6.62 -15.45
N SER A 665 10.86 7.79 -15.33
CA SER A 665 11.76 8.37 -16.33
C SER A 665 12.80 7.38 -16.90
N THR A 666 13.40 6.54 -16.05
CA THR A 666 14.39 5.53 -16.48
C THR A 666 13.77 4.43 -17.34
N LEU A 667 12.55 3.99 -17.01
CA LEU A 667 11.81 3.02 -17.81
C LEU A 667 11.42 3.63 -19.17
N ARG A 668 10.95 4.88 -19.20
CA ARG A 668 10.60 5.57 -20.46
C ARG A 668 11.83 5.86 -21.33
N LYS A 669 13.01 6.07 -20.73
CA LYS A 669 14.27 6.19 -21.48
C LYS A 669 14.64 4.90 -22.22
N LEU A 670 14.35 3.74 -21.63
CA LEU A 670 14.56 2.43 -22.25
C LEU A 670 13.45 2.06 -23.24
N PHE A 671 12.22 2.47 -22.96
CA PHE A 671 11.02 2.18 -23.76
C PHE A 671 10.16 3.45 -23.91
N PRO A 672 10.43 4.29 -24.94
CA PRO A 672 9.69 5.53 -25.14
C PRO A 672 8.19 5.34 -25.39
N VAL A 673 7.80 4.23 -26.02
CA VAL A 673 6.39 3.87 -26.31
C VAL A 673 5.75 3.21 -25.07
N LEU A 674 5.67 3.95 -23.98
CA LEU A 674 5.10 3.55 -22.69
C LEU A 674 3.78 4.27 -22.44
N GLU A 675 2.67 3.58 -22.67
CA GLU A 675 1.30 4.11 -22.59
C GLU A 675 0.51 3.45 -21.44
N ASN A 676 -0.66 3.98 -21.13
CA ASN A 676 -1.59 3.39 -20.17
C ASN A 676 -3.04 3.77 -20.51
N LYS A 677 -4.03 3.21 -19.81
CA LYS A 677 -5.46 3.55 -19.99
C LYS A 677 -5.75 5.05 -20.04
N LYS A 678 -5.11 5.90 -19.24
CA LYS A 678 -5.34 7.36 -19.27
C LYS A 678 -4.75 8.07 -20.48
N SER A 679 -3.75 7.49 -21.16
CA SER A 679 -3.20 8.03 -22.40
C SER A 679 -3.85 7.43 -23.66
N LEU A 680 -4.66 6.38 -23.51
CA LEU A 680 -5.27 5.61 -24.59
C LEU A 680 -6.79 5.73 -24.65
N ALA A 681 -7.46 6.11 -23.56
CA ALA A 681 -8.89 6.39 -23.50
C ALA A 681 -9.19 7.86 -23.80
N SER A 682 -10.37 8.15 -24.36
CA SER A 682 -10.93 9.50 -24.32
C SER A 682 -11.38 9.86 -22.90
N ALA A 683 -11.70 11.15 -22.66
CA ALA A 683 -12.19 11.59 -21.36
C ALA A 683 -13.55 10.95 -21.03
N GLU A 684 -14.40 10.79 -22.05
CA GLU A 684 -15.75 10.22 -21.97
C GLU A 684 -15.68 8.72 -21.63
N GLU A 685 -14.87 7.94 -22.36
CA GLU A 685 -14.68 6.51 -22.07
C GLU A 685 -14.06 6.27 -20.68
N LEU A 686 -13.16 7.16 -20.24
CA LEU A 686 -12.50 7.04 -18.96
C LEU A 686 -13.43 7.41 -17.78
N ALA A 687 -14.36 8.35 -17.97
CA ALA A 687 -15.28 8.82 -16.94
C ALA A 687 -16.18 7.72 -16.37
N GLU A 688 -16.47 6.66 -17.13
CA GLU A 688 -17.29 5.53 -16.68
C GLU A 688 -16.60 4.62 -15.64
N VAL A 689 -15.26 4.70 -15.55
CA VAL A 689 -14.44 3.86 -14.66
C VAL A 689 -13.55 4.66 -13.70
N GLU A 690 -13.32 5.95 -13.96
CA GLU A 690 -12.51 6.80 -13.10
C GLU A 690 -13.14 7.01 -11.71
N GLY A 691 -12.30 7.32 -10.70
CA GLY A 691 -12.69 7.35 -9.29
C GLY A 691 -12.86 5.96 -8.64
N LYS A 692 -13.12 4.91 -9.42
CA LYS A 692 -13.26 3.52 -8.93
C LYS A 692 -12.01 2.68 -9.24
N ALA A 693 -11.12 2.55 -8.25
CA ALA A 693 -9.89 1.76 -8.34
C ALA A 693 -10.12 0.30 -8.77
N SER A 694 -11.22 -0.32 -8.36
CA SER A 694 -11.62 -1.68 -8.75
C SER A 694 -11.94 -1.80 -10.24
N LEU A 695 -12.66 -0.82 -10.81
CA LEU A 695 -12.98 -0.80 -12.24
C LEU A 695 -11.73 -0.51 -13.07
N MET A 696 -10.91 0.45 -12.63
CA MET A 696 -9.61 0.75 -13.25
C MET A 696 -8.65 -0.46 -13.27
N ALA A 697 -8.67 -1.28 -12.21
CA ALA A 697 -7.90 -2.52 -12.16
C ALA A 697 -8.52 -3.66 -13.00
N ALA A 698 -9.85 -3.65 -13.20
CA ALA A 698 -10.54 -4.60 -14.06
C ALA A 698 -10.25 -4.33 -15.55
N VAL A 699 -10.18 -3.06 -15.97
CA VAL A 699 -9.71 -2.66 -17.31
C VAL A 699 -8.27 -3.14 -17.53
N ASP A 700 -7.36 -2.87 -16.59
CA ASP A 700 -5.97 -3.37 -16.69
C ASP A 700 -5.91 -4.90 -16.79
N TYR A 701 -6.76 -5.62 -16.04
CA TYR A 701 -6.84 -7.09 -16.12
C TYR A 701 -7.34 -7.56 -17.50
N TYR A 702 -8.37 -6.92 -18.04
CA TYR A 702 -8.91 -7.25 -19.37
C TYR A 702 -7.89 -7.01 -20.48
N VAL A 703 -7.22 -5.86 -20.49
CA VAL A 703 -6.11 -5.56 -21.42
C VAL A 703 -4.95 -6.56 -21.24
N SER A 704 -4.63 -6.94 -20.00
CA SER A 704 -3.61 -7.98 -19.69
C SER A 704 -3.98 -9.38 -20.22
N MET A 705 -5.26 -9.69 -20.40
CA MET A 705 -5.71 -10.95 -21.00
C MET A 705 -5.61 -10.94 -22.53
N LYS A 706 -5.72 -9.76 -23.16
CA LYS A 706 -5.71 -9.57 -24.62
C LYS A 706 -4.32 -9.29 -25.21
N SER A 707 -3.29 -9.14 -24.37
CA SER A 707 -1.91 -8.84 -24.79
C SER A 707 -1.15 -10.08 -25.28
N ASP A 708 -0.19 -9.86 -26.18
CA ASP A 708 0.64 -10.93 -26.73
C ASP A 708 1.62 -11.46 -25.67
N ILE A 709 2.14 -10.57 -24.82
CA ILE A 709 2.97 -10.92 -23.66
C ILE A 709 2.44 -10.18 -22.42
N PHE A 710 2.40 -10.87 -21.28
CA PHE A 710 2.20 -10.28 -19.96
C PHE A 710 3.45 -10.48 -19.10
N ILE A 711 3.80 -9.47 -18.29
CA ILE A 711 4.88 -9.53 -17.29
C ILE A 711 4.49 -8.71 -16.06
N SER A 712 4.89 -9.17 -14.87
CA SER A 712 4.64 -8.47 -13.61
C SER A 712 5.93 -8.19 -12.87
N ALA A 713 6.18 -6.94 -12.49
CA ALA A 713 7.38 -6.52 -11.77
C ALA A 713 7.35 -6.87 -10.27
N SER A 714 6.24 -7.43 -9.78
CA SER A 714 6.06 -7.85 -8.39
C SER A 714 5.17 -9.10 -8.30
N PRO A 715 5.43 -10.04 -7.36
CA PRO A 715 4.47 -11.07 -7.00
C PRO A 715 3.29 -10.48 -6.24
N GLY A 716 2.06 -10.86 -6.59
CA GLY A 716 0.84 -10.34 -5.97
C GLY A 716 -0.44 -10.92 -6.56
N ASN A 717 -1.59 -10.47 -6.06
CA ASN A 717 -2.88 -11.09 -6.39
C ASN A 717 -3.24 -10.99 -7.88
N MET A 718 -3.00 -9.85 -8.53
CA MET A 718 -3.22 -9.69 -9.98
C MET A 718 -2.24 -10.52 -10.81
N HIS A 719 -0.97 -10.58 -10.41
CA HIS A 719 0.04 -11.45 -11.03
C HIS A 719 -0.39 -12.93 -10.98
N ASN A 720 -0.81 -13.41 -9.81
CA ASN A 720 -1.26 -14.78 -9.61
C ASN A 720 -2.49 -15.09 -10.47
N ALA A 721 -3.50 -14.23 -10.44
CA ALA A 721 -4.74 -14.42 -11.19
C ALA A 721 -4.52 -14.38 -12.72
N LEU A 722 -3.61 -13.53 -13.22
CA LEU A 722 -3.25 -13.49 -14.64
C LEU A 722 -2.34 -14.65 -15.05
N LEU A 723 -1.42 -15.12 -14.18
CA LEU A 723 -0.66 -16.35 -14.45
C LEU A 723 -1.59 -17.53 -14.71
N ALA A 724 -2.61 -17.72 -13.85
CA ALA A 724 -3.55 -18.82 -14.00
C ALA A 724 -4.44 -18.66 -15.24
N HIS A 725 -5.00 -17.47 -15.47
CA HIS A 725 -5.93 -17.24 -16.56
C HIS A 725 -5.23 -17.27 -17.94
N ARG A 726 -4.02 -16.71 -18.05
CA ARG A 726 -3.22 -16.82 -19.28
C ARG A 726 -2.73 -18.25 -19.50
N ALA A 727 -2.37 -19.01 -18.46
CA ALA A 727 -2.04 -20.43 -18.62
C ALA A 727 -3.24 -21.28 -19.06
N TYR A 728 -4.44 -21.02 -18.52
CA TYR A 728 -5.69 -21.67 -18.92
C TYR A 728 -6.03 -21.46 -20.42
N LEU A 729 -5.61 -20.33 -21.00
CA LEU A 729 -5.75 -20.01 -22.43
C LEU A 729 -4.48 -20.25 -23.28
N ASN A 730 -3.45 -20.91 -22.73
CA ASN A 730 -2.12 -21.10 -23.36
C ASN A 730 -1.44 -19.81 -23.89
N LEU A 731 -1.57 -18.69 -23.16
CA LEU A 731 -1.03 -17.38 -23.54
C LEU A 731 0.34 -17.07 -22.89
N LYS A 732 1.28 -16.54 -23.70
CA LYS A 732 2.66 -16.26 -23.28
C LYS A 732 2.74 -15.29 -22.11
N THR A 733 3.45 -15.66 -21.06
CA THR A 733 3.53 -14.90 -19.80
C THR A 733 4.91 -15.02 -19.19
N ILE A 734 5.67 -13.92 -19.22
CA ILE A 734 6.99 -13.88 -18.61
C ILE A 734 6.82 -13.74 -17.10
N ASN A 735 7.32 -14.72 -16.35
CA ASN A 735 7.28 -14.74 -14.90
C ASN A 735 8.70 -14.44 -14.36
N PRO A 736 8.98 -13.21 -13.87
CA PRO A 736 10.32 -12.85 -13.43
C PRO A 736 10.87 -13.77 -12.33
N ASN A 737 12.15 -14.12 -12.46
CA ASN A 737 12.87 -14.86 -11.43
C ASN A 737 13.36 -13.89 -10.35
N MET A 738 12.43 -13.48 -9.47
CA MET A 738 12.67 -12.44 -8.44
C MET A 738 13.86 -12.75 -7.52
N ILE A 739 14.16 -14.03 -7.26
CA ILE A 739 15.31 -14.47 -6.45
C ILE A 739 16.62 -14.18 -7.19
N LEU A 740 16.72 -14.63 -8.45
CA LEU A 740 17.88 -14.37 -9.29
C LEU A 740 18.09 -12.86 -9.48
N LEU A 741 17.01 -12.13 -9.77
CA LEU A 741 17.07 -10.68 -9.97
C LEU A 741 17.55 -9.96 -8.71
N GLY A 742 17.09 -10.38 -7.53
CA GLY A 742 17.61 -9.89 -6.25
C GLY A 742 19.13 -10.07 -6.13
N GLN A 743 19.66 -11.23 -6.51
CA GLN A 743 21.09 -11.53 -6.46
C GLN A 743 21.90 -10.70 -7.48
N VAL A 744 21.49 -10.68 -8.77
CA VAL A 744 22.28 -10.01 -9.82
C VAL A 744 22.19 -8.48 -9.75
N LEU A 745 21.08 -7.91 -9.29
CA LEU A 745 20.92 -6.45 -9.16
C LEU A 745 21.65 -5.88 -7.93
N VAL A 746 21.86 -6.67 -6.87
CA VAL A 746 22.66 -6.25 -5.70
C VAL A 746 24.15 -6.13 -6.07
N ASN A 747 24.64 -6.92 -7.03
CA ASN A 747 26.03 -6.84 -7.50
C ASN A 747 26.28 -5.59 -8.36
N LYS A 748 26.85 -4.54 -7.76
CA LYS A 748 27.21 -3.27 -8.42
C LYS A 748 28.35 -3.37 -9.43
N SER A 749 29.13 -4.45 -9.41
CA SER A 749 30.28 -4.65 -10.30
C SER A 749 29.91 -5.34 -11.61
N LEU A 750 28.74 -5.99 -11.68
CA LEU A 750 28.29 -6.83 -12.79
C LEU A 750 28.21 -6.04 -14.11
N GLY A 751 28.76 -6.60 -15.19
CA GLY A 751 28.69 -6.03 -16.54
C GLY A 751 27.35 -6.34 -17.24
N TRP A 752 27.04 -5.60 -18.31
CA TRP A 752 25.81 -5.82 -19.10
C TRP A 752 25.72 -7.24 -19.66
N SER A 753 26.79 -7.74 -20.28
CA SER A 753 26.82 -9.09 -20.89
C SER A 753 26.59 -10.20 -19.85
N GLU A 754 27.15 -10.07 -18.65
CA GLU A 754 26.96 -11.02 -17.55
C GLU A 754 25.52 -10.97 -17.00
N PHE A 755 24.98 -9.76 -16.82
CA PHE A 755 23.60 -9.55 -16.41
C PHE A 755 22.61 -10.11 -17.44
N GLU A 756 22.82 -9.83 -18.72
CA GLU A 756 22.01 -10.33 -19.83
C GLU A 756 22.06 -11.86 -19.90
N GLY A 757 23.26 -12.46 -19.87
CA GLY A 757 23.43 -13.90 -19.85
C GLY A 757 22.76 -14.57 -18.64
N ALA A 758 22.85 -13.98 -17.45
CA ALA A 758 22.17 -14.47 -16.25
C ALA A 758 20.64 -14.36 -16.40
N VAL A 759 20.12 -13.23 -16.86
CA VAL A 759 18.69 -13.00 -17.08
C VAL A 759 18.13 -13.98 -18.11
N VAL A 760 18.73 -14.07 -19.30
CA VAL A 760 18.26 -14.97 -20.37
C VAL A 760 18.21 -16.41 -19.86
N ASN A 761 19.31 -16.92 -19.29
CA ASN A 761 19.35 -18.28 -18.76
C ASN A 761 18.32 -18.50 -17.64
N GLY A 762 18.17 -17.54 -16.73
CA GLY A 762 17.22 -17.59 -15.62
C GLY A 762 15.74 -17.58 -16.00
N HIS A 763 15.40 -17.24 -17.26
CA HIS A 763 14.02 -17.08 -17.75
C HIS A 763 13.65 -17.99 -18.93
N LYS A 764 14.55 -18.86 -19.44
CA LYS A 764 14.26 -19.84 -20.51
C LYS A 764 12.95 -20.62 -20.26
N ASN A 765 12.80 -21.17 -19.06
CA ASN A 765 11.64 -21.96 -18.65
C ASN A 765 10.61 -21.16 -17.82
N ARG A 766 10.48 -19.85 -18.08
CA ARG A 766 9.59 -18.93 -17.34
C ARG A 766 8.77 -18.01 -18.28
N GLN A 767 8.42 -18.52 -19.45
CA GLN A 767 7.74 -17.81 -20.54
C GLN A 767 6.22 -18.08 -20.59
N GLY A 768 5.69 -18.87 -19.65
CA GLY A 768 4.29 -19.30 -19.60
C GLY A 768 4.11 -20.81 -19.79
N GLN A 769 5.19 -21.59 -19.72
CA GLN A 769 5.12 -23.04 -19.65
C GLN A 769 4.23 -23.47 -18.46
N LEU A 770 3.33 -24.41 -18.71
CA LEU A 770 2.38 -24.91 -17.74
C LEU A 770 3.10 -25.63 -16.61
N ARG A 771 2.61 -25.45 -15.38
CA ARG A 771 3.18 -26.06 -14.19
C ARG A 771 2.06 -26.72 -13.38
N LEU A 772 2.22 -28.00 -13.10
CA LEU A 772 1.32 -28.74 -12.22
C LEU A 772 1.35 -28.14 -10.82
N ARG A 773 0.16 -27.90 -10.28
CA ARG A 773 -0.08 -27.43 -8.92
C ARG A 773 0.46 -28.45 -7.92
N LYS A 774 1.30 -27.99 -7.00
CA LYS A 774 1.75 -28.77 -5.84
C LYS A 774 0.76 -28.59 -4.68
N GLN A 775 0.81 -29.51 -3.72
CA GLN A 775 0.04 -29.40 -2.48
C GLN A 775 0.19 -28.00 -1.84
N LYS A 776 -0.90 -27.45 -1.34
CA LYS A 776 -1.07 -26.11 -0.74
C LYS A 776 -0.92 -24.94 -1.72
N GLN A 777 -0.55 -25.17 -2.99
CA GLN A 777 -0.57 -24.11 -4.00
C GLN A 777 -2.01 -23.83 -4.47
N SER A 778 -2.27 -22.58 -4.84
CA SER A 778 -3.59 -22.13 -5.29
C SER A 778 -3.88 -22.55 -6.73
N ILE A 779 -5.10 -23.04 -6.96
CA ILE A 779 -5.67 -23.23 -8.31
C ILE A 779 -5.75 -21.89 -9.08
N TYR A 780 -5.89 -20.77 -8.38
CA TYR A 780 -5.88 -19.41 -8.94
C TYR A 780 -4.46 -18.88 -9.23
N THR A 781 -3.47 -19.77 -9.32
CA THR A 781 -2.09 -19.47 -9.77
C THR A 781 -1.54 -20.60 -10.64
N TYR A 782 -1.88 -21.85 -10.29
CA TYR A 782 -1.50 -23.06 -11.02
C TYR A 782 -2.78 -23.82 -11.37
N PRO A 783 -3.36 -23.62 -12.58
CA PRO A 783 -4.67 -24.16 -12.92
C PRO A 783 -4.67 -25.64 -13.27
N ALA A 784 -3.51 -26.27 -13.55
CA ALA A 784 -3.43 -27.69 -13.86
C ALA A 784 -3.02 -28.52 -12.63
N PRO A 785 -3.61 -29.70 -12.39
CA PRO A 785 -4.60 -30.38 -13.23
C PRO A 785 -6.07 -29.98 -12.93
N ASP A 786 -6.36 -29.25 -11.86
CA ASP A 786 -7.74 -29.05 -11.35
C ASP A 786 -8.71 -28.38 -12.35
N CYS A 787 -8.20 -27.49 -13.20
CA CYS A 787 -8.96 -26.71 -14.20
C CYS A 787 -8.61 -27.06 -15.66
N MET A 788 -7.58 -27.88 -15.87
CA MET A 788 -7.03 -28.17 -17.19
C MET A 788 -6.83 -29.67 -17.37
N CYS A 789 -7.32 -30.17 -18.51
CA CYS A 789 -7.30 -31.56 -18.89
C CYS A 789 -6.25 -31.75 -19.99
N LYS A 790 -5.63 -32.92 -20.07
CA LYS A 790 -4.75 -33.22 -21.21
C LYS A 790 -5.54 -33.17 -22.51
N ALA A 791 -4.93 -32.65 -23.58
CA ALA A 791 -5.40 -32.89 -24.93
C ALA A 791 -5.32 -34.40 -25.21
N ALA A 792 -6.28 -34.90 -25.99
CA ALA A 792 -6.34 -36.30 -26.42
C ALA A 792 -5.56 -36.45 -27.73
#